data_AF-A0A7L8AK43-F1
#
_entry.id   AF-A0A7L8AK43-F1
#
_cell.length_a   1.000
_cell.length_b   1.000
_cell.length_c   1.000
_cell.angle_alpha   90.00
_cell.angle_beta   90.00
_cell.angle_gamma   90.00
#
_symmetry.space_group_name_H-M   'P 1'
#
loop_
_entity.id
_entity.type
_entity.pdbx_description
1 polymer ?
#
loop_
_entity_poly.entity_id
_entity_poly.type
_entity_poly.pdbx_seq_one_letter_code
_entity_poly.pdbx_strand_id
1 'polypeptide(L)'
;MSKIQQINRRDFVKLFGLTSGGIILGCNSSTVEKKFKPSINKDFFKPNLFIHLEKNGNVTLIASRSEMGQGIRTSLASAIADEMEADWKYISVKQATGHEKYGNQNTDGSRSVRTKLEPMRKMGATAKLMLISAAAKKWNIAESTCKAENHYIINTINNEKIFFGDLVEEASKIEIPTEETVQLKKVEDFKFIGKTLKSVDLKDFTQGTATYGIDVRIPNMKFAAISRCPVTFGTVKSFNKAKAEKVSGVEKIIQLDRLVPPPGQFFGMLGGVAVIANNTWSAFQGKLDLDIEWNHGENENFNTEEFTKTLTERVQKTGKLVPGSRGNVSAAFNASEQTVEATYHVPFLVHSPMEVPNATAWFQKDKIEVWAPVQDPQTARSELAHFFNIPVENITVNVTFLGGGFGRKSKSDFVVEAVALSKEINAPVQVVWTREDDIKHSFYHATSVQYLKGGLDKNGKVTGWLQRVGFPSIVSSFKPLSDYASGFELGQGFTNNPYPLENFRLENIKAEANLRIGWLRSVVHIHSGFGINSFVDELAFAAKKDSVQFHLNLLGEDRVIKGKSNYPFNSKRLKDVLNKTAKMANWGKELPENHGLGVAIHYSFYSYVATIVEVSVKSEKVKVENVWTTIDCGLALNKDNIKNQLEGATIFGMSIALYGKISTKDGAVEQNNFFDYQMTRMKDAPKIHIEIMDKMHEPPTGVGEPGVPVMAPAICNAIFNATGKRVRSLPLVDLGMV
;
A
#
# COMPACT_ATOMS: atom_id res chain seq x y z
N MET A 1 -59.10 10.87 10.48
CA MET A 1 -58.19 12.00 10.76
C MET A 1 -57.06 11.54 11.66
N SER A 2 -55.95 11.07 11.10
CA SER A 2 -54.70 10.87 11.82
C SER A 2 -53.81 12.10 11.58
N LYS A 3 -53.48 12.81 12.66
CA LYS A 3 -52.66 14.02 12.61
C LYS A 3 -51.24 13.68 12.16
N ILE A 4 -50.83 14.28 11.05
CA ILE A 4 -49.45 14.34 10.56
C ILE A 4 -48.60 15.09 11.60
N GLN A 5 -47.58 14.44 12.15
CA GLN A 5 -46.53 15.12 12.93
C GLN A 5 -45.47 15.65 11.98
N GLN A 6 -45.30 16.97 11.98
CA GLN A 6 -44.28 17.67 11.23
C GLN A 6 -42.96 17.62 12.03
N ILE A 7 -42.03 16.76 11.62
CA ILE A 7 -40.68 16.71 12.21
C ILE A 7 -39.86 17.85 11.62
N ASN A 8 -39.37 18.76 12.47
CA ASN A 8 -38.58 19.91 12.05
C ASN A 8 -37.14 19.48 11.70
N ARG A 9 -36.53 20.08 10.67
CA ARG A 9 -35.18 19.81 10.14
C ARG A 9 -34.07 19.82 11.19
N ARG A 10 -34.29 20.48 12.33
CA ARG A 10 -33.34 20.59 13.43
C ARG A 10 -33.35 19.37 14.37
N ASP A 11 -34.38 18.51 14.30
CA ASP A 11 -34.50 17.31 15.16
C ASP A 11 -34.15 16.00 14.43
N PHE A 12 -34.12 15.99 13.09
CA PHE A 12 -33.59 14.86 12.30
C PHE A 12 -32.05 14.84 12.26
N VAL A 13 -31.40 16.01 12.24
CA VAL A 13 -29.93 16.14 12.36
C VAL A 13 -29.44 15.75 13.77
N LYS A 14 -30.34 15.69 14.77
CA LYS A 14 -30.01 15.18 16.12
C LYS A 14 -30.00 13.65 16.21
N LEU A 15 -30.42 12.91 15.19
CA LEU A 15 -30.63 11.45 15.30
C LEU A 15 -29.52 10.58 14.68
N PHE A 16 -28.53 11.15 13.98
CA PHE A 16 -27.43 10.36 13.38
C PHE A 16 -26.03 10.98 13.49
N GLY A 17 -25.88 12.05 14.28
CA GLY A 17 -24.59 12.63 14.63
C GLY A 17 -24.40 12.65 16.14
N LEU A 18 -23.57 11.74 16.67
CA LEU A 18 -23.01 11.78 18.04
C LEU A 18 -24.04 11.78 19.20
N THR A 19 -24.73 10.66 19.41
CA THR A 19 -25.39 10.33 20.69
C THR A 19 -24.63 9.25 21.44
N SER A 20 -23.45 9.61 21.92
CA SER A 20 -22.80 9.09 23.13
C SER A 20 -21.58 9.97 23.27
N GLY A 21 -21.59 10.91 24.22
CA GLY A 21 -20.62 11.98 24.20
C GLY A 21 -19.16 11.50 24.38
N GLY A 22 -18.23 12.44 24.23
CA GLY A 22 -16.79 12.18 24.25
C GLY A 22 -15.98 13.42 23.86
N ILE A 23 -15.29 14.13 24.76
CA ILE A 23 -14.51 15.37 24.46
C ILE A 23 -13.02 15.15 24.21
N ILE A 24 -12.47 15.77 23.13
CA ILE A 24 -11.14 15.72 22.43
C ILE A 24 -9.97 16.42 23.20
N LEU A 25 -8.73 15.88 23.24
CA LEU A 25 -7.46 16.60 23.59
C LEU A 25 -6.27 16.13 22.71
N GLY A 26 -5.27 16.98 22.43
CA GLY A 26 -4.20 16.72 21.43
C GLY A 26 -2.79 17.20 21.78
N CYS A 27 -1.79 16.64 21.07
CA CYS A 27 -0.38 17.06 21.06
C CYS A 27 0.13 17.25 19.63
N ASN A 28 1.00 18.26 19.46
CA ASN A 28 1.55 18.75 18.21
C ASN A 28 2.70 17.85 17.72
N SER A 29 2.69 17.41 16.46
CA SER A 29 3.86 16.79 15.82
C SER A 29 4.61 17.77 14.90
N SER A 30 4.46 19.08 15.12
CA SER A 30 5.19 20.12 14.41
C SER A 30 5.96 20.99 15.40
N THR A 31 7.19 21.36 15.03
CA THR A 31 8.16 22.17 15.79
C THR A 31 7.76 23.65 15.94
N VAL A 32 6.47 23.96 16.15
CA VAL A 32 6.02 25.34 16.36
C VAL A 32 5.08 25.41 17.56
N GLU A 33 5.52 26.09 18.61
CA GLU A 33 4.76 26.38 19.82
C GLU A 33 3.54 27.27 19.53
N LYS A 34 2.32 26.77 19.76
CA LYS A 34 1.18 27.61 20.14
C LYS A 34 0.37 26.93 21.24
N LYS A 35 0.20 27.65 22.36
CA LYS A 35 -0.54 27.23 23.56
C LYS A 35 -2.02 27.01 23.24
N PHE A 36 -2.51 25.78 23.42
CA PHE A 36 -3.93 25.42 23.39
C PHE A 36 -4.57 25.71 24.76
N LYS A 37 -5.76 26.33 24.79
CA LYS A 37 -6.61 26.46 25.98
C LYS A 37 -7.78 25.46 25.87
N PRO A 38 -7.98 24.54 26.83
CA PRO A 38 -9.08 23.58 26.77
C PRO A 38 -10.43 24.21 27.14
N SER A 39 -11.50 23.83 26.43
CA SER A 39 -12.89 24.09 26.84
C SER A 39 -13.48 22.85 27.50
N ILE A 40 -14.07 23.02 28.68
CA ILE A 40 -14.63 21.95 29.53
C ILE A 40 -16.08 21.65 29.11
N ASN A 41 -16.38 20.40 28.77
CA ASN A 41 -17.73 19.82 28.84
C ASN A 41 -17.67 18.59 29.74
N LYS A 42 -18.58 18.48 30.72
CA LYS A 42 -18.41 17.71 31.96
C LYS A 42 -18.60 16.19 31.85
N ASP A 43 -18.87 15.66 30.66
CA ASP A 43 -19.29 14.25 30.53
C ASP A 43 -18.20 13.27 30.07
N PHE A 44 -16.97 13.70 29.71
CA PHE A 44 -15.93 12.81 29.15
C PHE A 44 -14.48 13.28 29.39
N PHE A 45 -13.58 12.31 29.61
CA PHE A 45 -12.14 12.50 29.76
C PHE A 45 -11.38 12.22 28.45
N LYS A 46 -10.41 13.06 28.04
CA LYS A 46 -9.41 12.66 27.03
C LYS A 46 -7.99 13.11 27.33
N PRO A 47 -7.01 12.20 27.30
CA PRO A 47 -5.61 12.58 27.45
C PRO A 47 -4.74 12.46 26.19
N ASN A 48 -5.25 12.05 25.01
CA ASN A 48 -4.61 12.24 23.69
C ASN A 48 -5.61 11.99 22.54
N LEU A 49 -5.38 12.58 21.34
CA LEU A 49 -6.31 12.65 20.17
C LEU A 49 -6.79 11.29 19.64
N PHE A 50 -6.14 10.23 20.11
CA PHE A 50 -6.19 8.87 19.61
C PHE A 50 -6.83 7.87 20.58
N ILE A 51 -7.01 8.19 21.86
CA ILE A 51 -7.53 7.26 22.88
C ILE A 51 -8.76 7.87 23.56
N HIS A 52 -9.85 7.13 23.62
CA HIS A 52 -11.07 7.50 24.31
C HIS A 52 -11.48 6.37 25.26
N LEU A 53 -11.44 6.64 26.57
CA LEU A 53 -11.89 5.72 27.60
C LEU A 53 -13.28 6.15 28.10
N GLU A 54 -14.23 5.22 28.06
CA GLU A 54 -15.61 5.41 28.52
C GLU A 54 -15.82 4.88 29.94
N LYS A 55 -16.88 5.34 30.64
CA LYS A 55 -17.22 4.88 32.00
C LYS A 55 -17.56 3.39 32.07
N ASN A 56 -18.04 2.80 30.97
CA ASN A 56 -18.24 1.35 30.84
C ASN A 56 -16.93 0.56 30.65
N GLY A 57 -15.78 1.25 30.61
CA GLY A 57 -14.46 0.69 30.41
C GLY A 57 -14.02 0.57 28.95
N ASN A 58 -14.88 0.82 27.96
CA ASN A 58 -14.49 0.72 26.55
C ASN A 58 -13.39 1.73 26.22
N VAL A 59 -12.33 1.25 25.57
CA VAL A 59 -11.24 2.06 25.03
C VAL A 59 -11.38 2.08 23.52
N THR A 60 -11.85 3.20 22.99
CA THR A 60 -11.93 3.46 21.55
C THR A 60 -10.67 4.18 21.07
N LEU A 61 -10.05 3.64 20.02
CA LEU A 61 -8.89 4.25 19.40
C LEU A 61 -9.25 4.92 18.07
N ILE A 62 -8.69 6.08 17.80
CA ILE A 62 -8.89 6.79 16.53
C ILE A 62 -7.76 6.45 15.56
N ALA A 63 -8.01 5.59 14.57
CA ALA A 63 -7.01 5.17 13.61
C ALA A 63 -6.68 6.28 12.60
N SER A 64 -5.42 6.75 12.57
CA SER A 64 -4.94 7.71 11.57
C SER A 64 -4.60 7.07 10.22
N ARG A 65 -4.36 5.76 10.18
CA ARG A 65 -4.04 5.00 8.97
C ARG A 65 -5.28 4.30 8.45
N SER A 66 -5.46 4.25 7.14
CA SER A 66 -6.63 3.64 6.50
C SER A 66 -6.52 2.11 6.50
N GLU A 67 -7.61 1.42 6.77
CA GLU A 67 -7.70 -0.05 6.72
C GLU A 67 -8.16 -0.53 5.34
N MET A 68 -7.36 -1.37 4.71
CA MET A 68 -7.56 -1.92 3.37
C MET A 68 -7.31 -3.44 3.30
N GLY A 69 -7.35 -4.13 4.44
CA GLY A 69 -7.12 -5.57 4.59
C GLY A 69 -5.76 -5.93 5.20
N GLN A 70 -4.93 -4.95 5.54
CA GLN A 70 -3.58 -5.14 6.09
C GLN A 70 -3.53 -5.18 7.62
N GLY A 71 -4.66 -4.94 8.29
CA GLY A 71 -4.80 -5.08 9.75
C GLY A 71 -4.10 -3.98 10.56
N ILE A 72 -3.92 -2.79 9.99
CA ILE A 72 -3.22 -1.69 10.67
C ILE A 72 -4.00 -1.17 11.88
N ARG A 73 -5.33 -1.20 11.83
CA ARG A 73 -6.20 -0.83 12.97
C ARG A 73 -5.89 -1.69 14.19
N THR A 74 -5.85 -3.01 13.99
CA THR A 74 -5.49 -4.00 15.01
C THR A 74 -4.07 -3.80 15.53
N SER A 75 -3.09 -3.67 14.64
CA SER A 75 -1.67 -3.54 15.03
C SER A 75 -1.39 -2.27 15.84
N LEU A 76 -1.94 -1.11 15.46
CA LEU A 76 -1.73 0.12 16.23
C LEU A 76 -2.51 0.09 17.54
N ALA A 77 -3.67 -0.57 17.57
CA ALA A 77 -4.45 -0.74 18.78
C ALA A 77 -3.77 -1.64 19.81
N SER A 78 -3.10 -2.70 19.37
CA SER A 78 -2.35 -3.57 20.27
C SER A 78 -1.22 -2.84 20.97
N ALA A 79 -0.52 -1.93 20.30
CA ALA A 79 0.54 -1.14 20.91
C ALA A 79 0.04 -0.25 22.06
N ILE A 80 -1.13 0.36 21.91
CA ILE A 80 -1.76 1.18 22.96
C ILE A 80 -2.26 0.28 24.09
N ALA A 81 -3.01 -0.77 23.76
CA ALA A 81 -3.60 -1.67 24.76
C ALA A 81 -2.53 -2.34 25.64
N ASP A 82 -1.39 -2.72 25.05
CA ASP A 82 -0.27 -3.35 25.76
C ASP A 82 0.34 -2.42 26.80
N GLU A 83 0.61 -1.17 26.40
CA GLU A 83 1.18 -0.16 27.29
C GLU A 83 0.19 0.32 28.35
N MET A 84 -1.11 0.35 28.02
CA MET A 84 -2.19 0.70 28.94
C MET A 84 -2.48 -0.38 29.99
N GLU A 85 -2.01 -1.61 29.78
CA GLU A 85 -2.47 -2.79 30.54
C GLU A 85 -3.99 -3.00 30.38
N ALA A 86 -4.56 -2.62 29.23
CA ALA A 86 -5.97 -2.75 28.92
C ALA A 86 -6.32 -4.19 28.46
N ASP A 87 -7.50 -4.68 28.85
CA ASP A 87 -8.00 -5.97 28.36
C ASP A 87 -8.54 -5.80 26.93
N TRP A 88 -8.09 -6.66 26.02
CA TRP A 88 -8.43 -6.62 24.59
C TRP A 88 -9.94 -6.60 24.33
N LYS A 89 -10.75 -7.20 25.22
CA LYS A 89 -12.22 -7.24 25.07
C LYS A 89 -12.88 -5.86 25.15
N TYR A 90 -12.21 -4.86 25.73
CA TYR A 90 -12.70 -3.49 25.81
C TYR A 90 -12.13 -2.59 24.71
N ILE A 91 -11.29 -3.12 23.81
CA ILE A 91 -10.65 -2.36 22.75
C ILE A 91 -11.54 -2.30 21.52
N SER A 92 -11.74 -1.09 21.00
CA SER A 92 -12.40 -0.85 19.71
C SER A 92 -11.67 0.23 18.92
N VAL A 93 -11.92 0.31 17.62
CA VAL A 93 -11.27 1.29 16.74
C VAL A 93 -12.31 2.04 15.92
N LYS A 94 -12.11 3.35 15.78
CA LYS A 94 -12.84 4.23 14.85
C LYS A 94 -11.86 4.89 13.90
N GLN A 95 -12.27 5.08 12.65
CA GLN A 95 -11.44 5.71 11.64
C GLN A 95 -11.38 7.23 11.87
N ALA A 96 -10.18 7.83 11.77
CA ALA A 96 -10.03 9.27 11.77
C ALA A 96 -10.55 9.88 10.46
N THR A 97 -11.13 11.08 10.53
CA THR A 97 -11.31 11.92 9.34
C THR A 97 -9.95 12.39 8.82
N GLY A 98 -9.89 12.90 7.59
CA GLY A 98 -8.68 13.40 6.93
C GLY A 98 -8.01 14.64 7.54
N HIS A 99 -8.26 14.95 8.82
CA HIS A 99 -7.82 16.18 9.46
C HIS A 99 -6.35 16.14 9.90
N GLU A 100 -5.60 17.23 9.68
CA GLU A 100 -4.16 17.34 10.01
C GLU A 100 -3.83 17.10 11.49
N LYS A 101 -4.77 17.43 12.39
CA LYS A 101 -4.69 17.12 13.83
C LYS A 101 -4.37 15.66 14.13
N TYR A 102 -4.70 14.71 13.24
CA TYR A 102 -4.35 13.29 13.41
C TYR A 102 -2.93 12.93 12.90
N GLY A 103 -2.10 13.95 12.66
CA GLY A 103 -0.76 13.82 12.09
C GLY A 103 -0.78 13.33 10.64
N ASN A 104 0.36 12.87 10.12
CA ASN A 104 0.40 12.26 8.78
C ASN A 104 -0.50 11.02 8.70
N GLN A 105 -1.43 11.00 7.73
CA GLN A 105 -2.39 9.92 7.49
C GLN A 105 -2.10 9.06 6.26
N ASN A 106 -1.17 9.47 5.38
CA ASN A 106 -0.76 8.71 4.19
C ASN A 106 -0.24 7.29 4.52
N THR A 107 -0.99 6.26 4.15
CA THR A 107 -0.70 4.85 4.50
C THR A 107 0.40 4.21 3.64
N ASP A 108 0.90 4.90 2.61
CA ASP A 108 1.80 4.36 1.61
C ASP A 108 3.24 4.14 2.10
N GLY A 109 3.97 3.31 1.34
CA GLY A 109 5.40 3.05 1.49
C GLY A 109 5.74 2.17 2.69
N SER A 110 4.79 1.40 3.21
CA SER A 110 4.98 0.50 4.35
C SER A 110 5.51 1.22 5.61
N ARG A 111 5.04 2.45 5.87
CA ARG A 111 5.54 3.32 6.95
C ARG A 111 4.76 3.23 8.26
N SER A 112 3.56 2.67 8.27
CA SER A 112 2.62 2.81 9.39
C SER A 112 3.21 2.36 10.73
N VAL A 113 3.70 1.12 10.84
CA VAL A 113 4.29 0.62 12.10
C VAL A 113 5.59 1.37 12.43
N ARG A 114 6.52 1.48 11.48
CA ARG A 114 7.82 2.12 11.73
C ARG A 114 7.74 3.60 12.13
N THR A 115 6.67 4.30 11.77
CA THR A 115 6.48 5.72 12.13
C THR A 115 5.51 5.94 13.29
N LYS A 116 4.64 4.97 13.59
CA LYS A 116 3.58 5.15 14.59
C LYS A 116 3.71 4.26 15.82
N LEU A 117 4.51 3.19 15.80
CA LEU A 117 4.60 2.26 16.95
C LEU A 117 5.00 3.01 18.22
N GLU A 118 6.11 3.72 18.22
CA GLU A 118 6.59 4.44 19.40
C GLU A 118 5.59 5.53 19.86
N PRO A 119 5.05 6.40 18.97
CA PRO A 119 3.98 7.32 19.37
C PRO A 119 2.76 6.62 19.99
N MET A 120 2.30 5.51 19.42
CA MET A 120 1.16 4.74 19.96
C MET A 120 1.49 4.16 21.35
N ARG A 121 2.72 3.65 21.53
CA ARG A 121 3.17 3.12 22.82
C ARG A 121 3.23 4.21 23.88
N LYS A 122 3.82 5.36 23.56
CA LYS A 122 3.85 6.54 24.45
C LYS A 122 2.45 6.96 24.85
N MET A 123 1.50 7.03 23.90
CA MET A 123 0.11 7.36 24.22
C MET A 123 -0.53 6.37 25.19
N GLY A 124 -0.31 5.06 25.01
CA GLY A 124 -0.82 4.05 25.94
C GLY A 124 -0.19 4.15 27.33
N ALA A 125 1.12 4.37 27.40
CA ALA A 125 1.84 4.53 28.67
C ALA A 125 1.42 5.81 29.43
N THR A 126 1.20 6.92 28.73
CA THR A 126 0.65 8.15 29.31
C THR A 126 -0.75 7.91 29.88
N ALA A 127 -1.63 7.24 29.14
CA ALA A 127 -2.97 6.93 29.62
C ALA A 127 -2.94 6.05 30.88
N LYS A 128 -2.05 5.05 30.92
CA LYS A 128 -1.81 4.22 32.12
C LYS A 128 -1.39 5.08 33.32
N LEU A 129 -0.42 5.98 33.15
CA LEU A 129 0.06 6.84 34.24
C LEU A 129 -1.07 7.71 34.80
N MET A 130 -1.88 8.31 33.94
CA MET A 130 -3.01 9.13 34.41
C MET A 130 -4.06 8.31 35.17
N LEU A 131 -4.30 7.06 34.78
CA LEU A 131 -5.17 6.14 35.54
C LEU A 131 -4.55 5.76 36.89
N ILE A 132 -3.24 5.53 36.94
CA ILE A 132 -2.51 5.29 38.20
C ILE A 132 -2.63 6.50 39.14
N SER A 133 -2.37 7.72 38.64
CA SER A 133 -2.50 8.96 39.42
C SER A 133 -3.93 9.17 39.94
N ALA A 134 -4.93 8.89 39.10
CA ALA A 134 -6.34 8.99 39.48
C ALA A 134 -6.70 7.99 40.61
N ALA A 135 -6.26 6.74 40.50
CA ALA A 135 -6.49 5.71 41.51
C ALA A 135 -5.76 6.01 42.83
N ALA A 136 -4.48 6.41 42.74
CA ALA A 136 -3.67 6.80 43.90
C ALA A 136 -4.32 7.95 44.68
N LYS A 137 -4.82 8.97 43.96
CA LYS A 137 -5.58 10.08 44.54
C LYS A 137 -6.88 9.61 45.20
N LYS A 138 -7.61 8.68 44.59
CA LYS A 138 -8.87 8.14 45.12
C LYS A 138 -8.65 7.32 46.40
N TRP A 139 -7.55 6.57 46.48
CA TRP A 139 -7.15 5.80 47.67
C TRP A 139 -6.36 6.60 48.70
N ASN A 140 -5.92 7.82 48.36
CA ASN A 140 -4.99 8.62 49.17
C ASN A 140 -3.68 7.87 49.52
N ILE A 141 -3.07 7.24 48.51
CA ILE A 141 -1.80 6.50 48.60
C ILE A 141 -0.79 7.01 47.57
N ALA A 142 0.46 6.55 47.66
CA ALA A 142 1.49 6.89 46.67
C ALA A 142 1.26 6.15 45.34
N GLU A 143 1.54 6.80 44.20
CA GLU A 143 1.45 6.18 42.87
C GLU A 143 2.33 4.93 42.72
N SER A 144 3.47 4.89 43.41
CA SER A 144 4.37 3.73 43.44
C SER A 144 3.74 2.47 44.07
N THR A 145 2.63 2.62 44.77
CA THR A 145 1.84 1.51 45.36
C THR A 145 0.62 1.13 44.51
N CYS A 146 0.53 1.65 43.29
CA CYS A 146 -0.50 1.34 42.31
C CYS A 146 0.12 0.61 41.11
N LYS A 147 -0.55 -0.44 40.64
CA LYS A 147 -0.15 -1.21 39.44
C LYS A 147 -1.32 -1.32 38.47
N ALA A 148 -1.12 -0.96 37.21
CA ALA A 148 -2.10 -1.26 36.17
C ALA A 148 -1.97 -2.72 35.72
N GLU A 149 -3.08 -3.44 35.61
CA GLU A 149 -3.11 -4.81 35.13
C GLU A 149 -4.51 -5.19 34.63
N ASN A 150 -4.60 -5.71 33.41
CA ASN A 150 -5.81 -6.30 32.82
C ASN A 150 -7.09 -5.45 33.01
N HIS A 151 -6.99 -4.16 32.71
CA HIS A 151 -8.08 -3.17 32.78
C HIS A 151 -8.47 -2.66 34.18
N TYR A 152 -7.61 -2.90 35.16
CA TYR A 152 -7.75 -2.40 36.53
C TYR A 152 -6.48 -1.70 36.98
N ILE A 153 -6.62 -0.74 37.90
CA ILE A 153 -5.53 -0.32 38.77
C ILE A 153 -5.66 -1.11 40.08
N ILE A 154 -4.56 -1.69 40.54
CA ILE A 154 -4.45 -2.53 41.72
C ILE A 154 -3.64 -1.79 42.77
N ASN A 155 -4.16 -1.69 43.99
CA ASN A 155 -3.43 -1.24 45.16
C ASN A 155 -2.55 -2.40 45.66
N THR A 156 -1.23 -2.24 45.62
CA THR A 156 -0.29 -3.32 45.97
C THR A 156 -0.16 -3.56 47.47
N ILE A 157 -0.76 -2.71 48.32
CA ILE A 157 -0.73 -2.86 49.78
C ILE A 157 -1.80 -3.85 50.23
N ASN A 158 -3.02 -3.75 49.68
CA ASN A 158 -4.20 -4.49 50.14
C ASN A 158 -4.91 -5.30 49.03
N ASN A 159 -4.41 -5.26 47.78
CA ASN A 159 -4.98 -5.90 46.59
C ASN A 159 -6.37 -5.40 46.16
N GLU A 160 -6.84 -4.26 46.66
CA GLU A 160 -8.03 -3.61 46.12
C GLU A 160 -7.82 -3.21 44.66
N LYS A 161 -8.91 -3.25 43.88
CA LYS A 161 -8.88 -2.95 42.45
C LYS A 161 -9.92 -1.89 42.10
N ILE A 162 -9.54 -0.94 41.25
CA ILE A 162 -10.47 -0.01 40.61
C ILE A 162 -10.45 -0.27 39.11
N PHE A 163 -11.62 -0.45 38.52
CA PHE A 163 -11.79 -0.64 37.08
C PHE A 163 -11.47 0.66 36.33
N PHE A 164 -10.87 0.57 35.14
CA PHE A 164 -10.50 1.78 34.37
C PHE A 164 -11.67 2.75 34.15
N GLY A 165 -12.88 2.23 33.88
CA GLY A 165 -14.08 3.05 33.69
C GLY A 165 -14.46 3.90 34.91
N ASP A 166 -14.18 3.41 36.12
CA ASP A 166 -14.48 4.08 37.38
C ASP A 166 -13.48 5.20 37.74
N LEU A 167 -12.44 5.38 36.92
CA LEU A 167 -11.41 6.41 37.07
C LEU A 167 -11.56 7.54 36.07
N VAL A 168 -12.51 7.46 35.12
CA VAL A 168 -12.67 8.43 34.03
C VAL A 168 -12.81 9.86 34.56
N GLU A 169 -13.62 10.09 35.60
CA GLU A 169 -13.84 11.43 36.13
C GLU A 169 -12.57 11.97 36.82
N GLU A 170 -11.95 11.19 37.70
CA GLU A 170 -10.73 11.59 38.42
C GLU A 170 -9.56 11.79 37.47
N ALA A 171 -9.37 10.89 36.50
CA ALA A 171 -8.31 10.99 35.50
C ALA A 171 -8.44 12.25 34.65
N SER A 172 -9.67 12.76 34.42
CA SER A 172 -9.91 14.04 33.74
C SER A 172 -9.39 15.28 34.41
N LYS A 173 -9.09 15.16 35.70
CA LYS A 173 -8.55 16.24 36.52
C LYS A 173 -7.03 16.09 36.70
N ILE A 174 -6.42 15.04 36.15
CA ILE A 174 -4.98 14.79 36.20
C ILE A 174 -4.29 15.55 35.07
N GLU A 175 -3.18 16.23 35.37
CA GLU A 175 -2.35 16.87 34.34
C GLU A 175 -1.68 15.81 33.46
N ILE A 176 -1.51 16.11 32.17
CA ILE A 176 -0.88 15.17 31.25
C ILE A 176 0.60 15.02 31.64
N PRO A 177 1.09 13.78 31.92
CA PRO A 177 2.49 13.54 32.22
C PRO A 177 3.42 14.05 31.12
N THR A 178 4.58 14.62 31.50
CA THR A 178 5.60 15.04 30.54
C THR A 178 6.26 13.84 29.89
N GLU A 179 6.77 13.98 28.66
CA GLU A 179 7.37 12.86 27.92
C GLU A 179 8.53 12.19 28.69
N GLU A 180 9.29 12.95 29.47
CA GLU A 180 10.39 12.46 30.32
C GLU A 180 9.92 11.51 31.44
N THR A 181 8.66 11.63 31.89
CA THR A 181 8.08 10.77 32.93
C THR A 181 7.46 9.49 32.37
N VAL A 182 7.25 9.42 31.04
CA VAL A 182 6.58 8.29 30.39
C VAL A 182 7.58 7.16 30.13
N GLN A 183 7.54 6.15 31.00
CA GLN A 183 8.32 4.93 30.83
C GLN A 183 7.56 3.90 29.99
N LEU A 184 8.17 3.44 28.90
CA LEU A 184 7.62 2.40 28.04
C LEU A 184 7.93 1.01 28.59
N LYS A 185 7.04 0.04 28.37
CA LYS A 185 7.27 -1.37 28.73
C LYS A 185 8.52 -1.94 28.03
N LYS A 186 9.17 -2.91 28.67
CA LYS A 186 10.24 -3.66 28.02
C LYS A 186 9.65 -4.70 27.08
N VAL A 187 10.47 -5.20 26.15
CA VAL A 187 10.05 -6.19 25.15
C VAL A 187 9.49 -7.46 25.80
N GLU A 188 10.07 -7.84 26.93
CA GLU A 188 9.74 -9.04 27.70
C GLU A 188 8.35 -8.93 28.35
N ASP A 189 7.88 -7.70 28.58
CA ASP A 189 6.61 -7.42 29.26
C ASP A 189 5.43 -7.33 28.29
N PHE A 190 5.67 -7.43 26.97
CA PHE A 190 4.61 -7.30 25.97
C PHE A 190 3.61 -8.46 26.02
N LYS A 191 2.33 -8.09 26.17
CA LYS A 191 1.18 -9.00 26.18
C LYS A 191 0.54 -9.19 24.81
N PHE A 192 0.61 -8.17 23.95
CA PHE A 192 -0.02 -8.13 22.63
C PHE A 192 0.99 -7.86 21.51
N ILE A 193 1.96 -6.97 21.72
CA ILE A 193 3.04 -6.72 20.75
C ILE A 193 3.89 -7.99 20.62
N GLY A 194 4.21 -8.41 19.39
CA GLY A 194 4.97 -9.64 19.16
C GLY A 194 4.13 -10.92 19.16
N LYS A 195 2.81 -10.82 19.36
CA LYS A 195 1.91 -11.97 19.44
C LYS A 195 1.03 -12.10 18.20
N THR A 196 0.24 -13.18 18.16
CA THR A 196 -0.78 -13.42 17.14
C THR A 196 -2.11 -12.88 17.67
N LEU A 197 -2.62 -11.82 17.04
CA LEU A 197 -3.88 -11.19 17.43
C LEU A 197 -4.87 -11.23 16.29
N LYS A 198 -6.12 -11.60 16.62
CA LYS A 198 -7.24 -11.52 15.69
C LYS A 198 -7.58 -10.05 15.40
N SER A 199 -8.11 -9.79 14.21
CA SER A 199 -8.51 -8.44 13.83
C SER A 199 -9.56 -7.87 14.79
N VAL A 200 -9.39 -6.60 15.19
CA VAL A 200 -10.40 -5.85 15.93
C VAL A 200 -11.68 -5.64 15.11
N ASP A 201 -11.57 -5.71 13.78
CA ASP A 201 -12.65 -5.51 12.82
C ASP A 201 -13.27 -6.84 12.33
N LEU A 202 -12.87 -7.98 12.93
CA LEU A 202 -13.30 -9.32 12.47
C LEU A 202 -14.82 -9.49 12.44
N LYS A 203 -15.52 -8.97 13.45
CA LYS A 203 -16.98 -9.00 13.50
C LYS A 203 -17.59 -8.22 12.34
N ASP A 204 -17.04 -7.03 12.05
CA ASP A 204 -17.56 -6.17 10.98
C ASP A 204 -17.41 -6.82 9.61
N PHE A 205 -16.30 -7.51 9.37
CA PHE A 205 -16.07 -8.22 8.12
C PHE A 205 -16.94 -9.47 7.98
N THR A 206 -17.09 -10.26 9.05
CA THR A 206 -17.81 -11.55 8.98
C THR A 206 -19.33 -11.41 9.02
N GLN A 207 -19.85 -10.30 9.54
CA GLN A 207 -21.30 -10.02 9.62
C GLN A 207 -21.80 -9.07 8.52
N GLY A 208 -20.90 -8.55 7.67
CA GLY A 208 -21.26 -7.58 6.62
C GLY A 208 -21.68 -6.22 7.17
N THR A 209 -21.19 -5.82 8.34
CA THR A 209 -21.47 -4.52 8.97
C THR A 209 -20.37 -3.48 8.75
N ALA A 210 -19.23 -3.88 8.16
CA ALA A 210 -18.20 -2.94 7.72
C ALA A 210 -18.74 -2.02 6.62
N THR A 211 -18.54 -0.71 6.78
CA THR A 211 -18.93 0.29 5.76
C THR A 211 -17.76 0.60 4.83
N TYR A 212 -17.84 0.11 3.59
CA TYR A 212 -16.95 0.47 2.48
C TYR A 212 -17.44 1.75 1.79
N GLY A 213 -16.64 2.27 0.83
CA GLY A 213 -16.99 3.50 0.12
C GLY A 213 -18.33 3.39 -0.60
N ILE A 214 -18.56 2.23 -1.23
CA ILE A 214 -19.76 1.97 -2.03
C ILE A 214 -21.03 1.86 -1.19
N ASP A 215 -20.90 1.58 0.12
CA ASP A 215 -22.04 1.38 1.02
C ASP A 215 -22.66 2.69 1.52
N VAL A 216 -21.97 3.81 1.34
CA VAL A 216 -22.41 5.11 1.84
C VAL A 216 -23.74 5.50 1.18
N ARG A 217 -24.73 5.85 2.02
CA ARG A 217 -26.05 6.33 1.60
C ARG A 217 -26.37 7.65 2.29
N ILE A 218 -26.68 8.68 1.51
CA ILE A 218 -27.08 10.01 1.99
C ILE A 218 -28.47 10.33 1.43
N PRO A 219 -29.37 10.96 2.22
CA PRO A 219 -30.68 11.37 1.72
C PRO A 219 -30.58 12.21 0.44
N ASN A 220 -31.42 11.89 -0.54
CA ASN A 220 -31.48 12.56 -1.86
C ASN A 220 -30.20 12.48 -2.70
N MET A 221 -29.27 11.57 -2.38
CA MET A 221 -28.08 11.40 -3.19
C MET A 221 -28.40 10.82 -4.57
N LYS A 222 -27.57 11.18 -5.56
CA LYS A 222 -27.60 10.64 -6.92
C LYS A 222 -26.41 9.72 -7.15
N PHE A 223 -26.51 8.88 -8.17
CA PHE A 223 -25.43 8.00 -8.59
C PHE A 223 -24.91 8.45 -9.93
N ALA A 224 -23.60 8.42 -10.12
CA ALA A 224 -22.97 8.85 -11.35
C ALA A 224 -21.94 7.84 -11.87
N ALA A 225 -21.91 7.72 -13.19
CA ALA A 225 -20.90 6.98 -13.94
C ALA A 225 -20.38 7.85 -15.07
N ILE A 226 -19.09 7.73 -15.40
CA ILE A 226 -18.41 8.65 -16.32
C ILE A 226 -17.78 7.86 -17.46
N SER A 227 -18.14 8.19 -18.70
CA SER A 227 -17.40 7.77 -19.90
C SER A 227 -16.18 8.67 -20.07
N ARG A 228 -15.00 8.08 -20.21
CA ARG A 228 -13.72 8.80 -20.37
C ARG A 228 -13.11 8.46 -21.73
N CYS A 229 -12.26 9.34 -22.24
CA CYS A 229 -11.56 9.10 -23.50
C CYS A 229 -10.72 7.81 -23.38
N PRO A 230 -10.82 6.87 -24.34
CA PRO A 230 -10.02 5.64 -24.32
C PRO A 230 -8.52 5.92 -24.39
N VAL A 231 -8.10 7.02 -25.03
CA VAL A 231 -6.71 7.46 -25.09
C VAL A 231 -6.39 8.38 -23.91
N THR A 232 -5.33 8.06 -23.20
CA THR A 232 -4.91 8.83 -22.01
C THR A 232 -4.67 10.29 -22.39
N PHE A 233 -5.31 11.20 -21.64
CA PHE A 233 -5.26 12.65 -21.82
C PHE A 233 -6.03 13.23 -23.01
N GLY A 234 -6.72 12.40 -23.79
CA GLY A 234 -7.70 12.87 -24.76
C GLY A 234 -8.93 13.51 -24.09
N THR A 235 -9.75 14.18 -24.88
CA THR A 235 -10.91 14.97 -24.41
C THR A 235 -12.18 14.66 -25.21
N VAL A 236 -13.34 15.08 -24.71
CA VAL A 236 -14.60 15.00 -25.45
C VAL A 236 -14.54 15.99 -26.63
N LYS A 237 -14.80 15.51 -27.85
CA LYS A 237 -14.97 16.36 -29.03
C LYS A 237 -16.42 16.79 -29.17
N SER A 238 -17.32 15.81 -29.18
CA SER A 238 -18.76 15.98 -29.24
C SER A 238 -19.45 14.74 -28.67
N PHE A 239 -20.73 14.83 -28.31
CA PHE A 239 -21.50 13.65 -27.91
C PHE A 239 -22.99 13.84 -28.18
N ASN A 240 -23.68 12.74 -28.48
CA ASN A 240 -25.12 12.65 -28.54
C ASN A 240 -25.65 11.84 -27.35
N LYS A 241 -26.52 12.47 -26.57
CA LYS A 241 -27.09 11.92 -25.34
C LYS A 241 -28.53 11.40 -25.49
N ALA A 242 -29.13 11.47 -26.68
CA ALA A 242 -30.56 11.23 -26.87
C ALA A 242 -31.01 9.79 -26.53
N LYS A 243 -30.12 8.79 -26.67
CA LYS A 243 -30.41 7.41 -26.24
C LYS A 243 -30.30 7.28 -24.72
N ALA A 244 -29.20 7.78 -24.14
CA ALA A 244 -28.98 7.80 -22.71
C ALA A 244 -30.09 8.51 -21.91
N GLU A 245 -30.65 9.61 -22.44
CA GLU A 245 -31.78 10.33 -21.81
C GLU A 245 -33.08 9.51 -21.77
N LYS A 246 -33.22 8.49 -22.62
CA LYS A 246 -34.40 7.60 -22.63
C LYS A 246 -34.30 6.48 -21.59
N VAL A 247 -33.13 6.27 -21.00
CA VAL A 247 -32.94 5.25 -19.96
C VAL A 247 -33.67 5.71 -18.69
N SER A 248 -34.65 4.91 -18.26
CA SER A 248 -35.42 5.21 -17.05
C SER A 248 -34.50 5.37 -15.84
N GLY A 249 -34.69 6.46 -15.08
CA GLY A 249 -33.88 6.79 -13.91
C GLY A 249 -32.67 7.67 -14.20
N VAL A 250 -32.28 7.88 -15.47
CA VAL A 250 -31.31 8.92 -15.85
C VAL A 250 -31.96 10.29 -15.65
N GLU A 251 -31.27 11.18 -14.95
CA GLU A 251 -31.77 12.50 -14.58
C GLU A 251 -31.01 13.63 -15.26
N LYS A 252 -29.70 13.48 -15.44
CA LYS A 252 -28.85 14.52 -16.04
C LYS A 252 -27.62 13.90 -16.69
N ILE A 253 -27.17 14.51 -17.78
CA ILE A 253 -25.93 14.14 -18.48
C ILE A 253 -25.09 15.40 -18.62
N ILE A 254 -23.85 15.34 -18.14
CA ILE A 254 -22.96 16.51 -18.00
C ILE A 254 -21.59 16.16 -18.58
N GLN A 255 -21.05 17.03 -19.42
CA GLN A 255 -19.64 16.97 -19.78
C GLN A 255 -18.80 17.58 -18.64
N LEU A 256 -17.80 16.83 -18.18
CA LEU A 256 -16.79 17.30 -17.24
C LEU A 256 -15.50 17.60 -17.98
N ASP A 257 -14.96 18.79 -17.75
CA ASP A 257 -13.63 19.13 -18.23
C ASP A 257 -12.55 18.44 -17.40
N ARG A 258 -11.39 18.22 -18.03
CA ARG A 258 -10.21 17.71 -17.34
C ARG A 258 -9.71 18.75 -16.32
N LEU A 259 -9.48 18.33 -15.09
CA LEU A 259 -8.81 19.17 -14.09
C LEU A 259 -7.36 18.73 -13.97
N VAL A 260 -6.45 19.57 -14.49
CA VAL A 260 -5.01 19.33 -14.48
C VAL A 260 -4.41 19.92 -13.20
N PRO A 261 -3.70 19.11 -12.39
CA PRO A 261 -3.04 19.63 -11.19
C PRO A 261 -1.85 20.51 -11.57
N PRO A 262 -1.46 21.48 -10.72
CA PRO A 262 -0.21 22.20 -10.90
C PRO A 262 0.99 21.26 -10.88
N PRO A 263 2.07 21.56 -11.63
CA PRO A 263 3.27 20.72 -11.65
C PRO A 263 3.83 20.45 -10.24
N GLY A 264 4.15 19.20 -9.97
CA GLY A 264 4.69 18.72 -8.70
C GLY A 264 3.66 18.54 -7.58
N GLN A 265 2.37 18.76 -7.85
CA GLN A 265 1.31 18.62 -6.86
C GLN A 265 0.56 17.29 -7.01
N PHE A 266 -0.76 17.30 -6.89
CA PHE A 266 -1.57 16.10 -6.75
C PHE A 266 -1.97 15.48 -8.13
N PHE A 267 -3.06 14.72 -8.22
CA PHE A 267 -3.43 13.86 -9.38
C PHE A 267 -4.42 14.49 -10.38
N GLY A 268 -5.42 15.24 -9.89
CA GLY A 268 -6.50 15.78 -10.74
C GLY A 268 -7.43 14.72 -11.32
N MET A 269 -8.29 15.09 -12.29
CA MET A 269 -9.25 14.17 -12.95
C MET A 269 -9.20 14.28 -14.48
N LEU A 270 -9.53 13.19 -15.19
CA LEU A 270 -9.44 13.11 -16.67
C LEU A 270 -10.54 13.87 -17.43
N GLY A 271 -11.66 14.20 -16.79
CA GLY A 271 -12.86 14.68 -17.48
C GLY A 271 -13.62 13.55 -18.19
N GLY A 272 -14.63 13.90 -18.99
CA GLY A 272 -15.46 12.93 -19.71
C GLY A 272 -16.93 13.34 -19.79
N VAL A 273 -17.82 12.38 -20.08
CA VAL A 273 -19.27 12.58 -20.05
C VAL A 273 -19.87 11.76 -18.91
N ALA A 274 -20.42 12.45 -17.91
CA ALA A 274 -21.04 11.87 -16.74
C ALA A 274 -22.55 11.68 -16.93
N VAL A 275 -23.05 10.49 -16.60
CA VAL A 275 -24.48 10.19 -16.51
C VAL A 275 -24.86 10.10 -15.04
N ILE A 276 -25.83 10.93 -14.65
CA ILE A 276 -26.34 11.05 -13.28
C ILE A 276 -27.74 10.48 -13.24
N ALA A 277 -28.00 9.59 -12.29
CA ALA A 277 -29.24 8.84 -12.17
C ALA A 277 -29.66 8.63 -10.71
N ASN A 278 -30.88 8.13 -10.51
CA ASN A 278 -31.41 7.79 -9.18
C ASN A 278 -30.91 6.43 -8.65
N ASN A 279 -30.22 5.63 -9.46
CA ASN A 279 -29.59 4.36 -9.08
C ASN A 279 -28.37 4.06 -9.97
N THR A 280 -27.48 3.17 -9.51
CA THR A 280 -26.24 2.81 -10.22
C THR A 280 -26.48 2.10 -11.55
N TRP A 281 -27.48 1.21 -11.63
CA TRP A 281 -27.82 0.51 -12.89
C TRP A 281 -28.12 1.54 -14.00
N SER A 282 -28.93 2.55 -13.69
CA SER A 282 -29.40 3.54 -14.66
C SER A 282 -28.28 4.47 -15.10
N ALA A 283 -27.39 4.84 -14.17
CA ALA A 283 -26.17 5.57 -14.51
C ALA A 283 -25.27 4.77 -15.46
N PHE A 284 -25.08 3.47 -15.22
CA PHE A 284 -24.27 2.62 -16.11
C PHE A 284 -24.89 2.43 -17.49
N GLN A 285 -26.20 2.29 -17.56
CA GLN A 285 -26.88 2.00 -18.83
C GLN A 285 -27.01 3.25 -19.67
N GLY A 286 -27.31 4.38 -19.06
CA GLY A 286 -27.15 5.66 -19.73
C GLY A 286 -25.71 5.90 -20.20
N LYS A 287 -24.69 5.52 -19.41
CA LYS A 287 -23.28 5.63 -19.81
C LYS A 287 -22.98 4.81 -21.08
N LEU A 288 -23.50 3.58 -21.15
CA LEU A 288 -23.33 2.69 -22.32
C LEU A 288 -24.07 3.18 -23.57
N ASP A 289 -25.17 3.92 -23.39
CA ASP A 289 -25.99 4.49 -24.48
C ASP A 289 -25.50 5.86 -24.97
N LEU A 290 -24.38 6.38 -24.43
CA LEU A 290 -23.75 7.60 -24.94
C LEU A 290 -23.04 7.31 -26.27
N ASP A 291 -23.30 8.16 -27.25
CA ASP A 291 -22.54 8.21 -28.50
C ASP A 291 -21.57 9.39 -28.42
N ILE A 292 -20.27 9.12 -28.30
CA ILE A 292 -19.24 10.13 -28.00
C ILE A 292 -18.16 10.08 -29.08
N GLU A 293 -17.88 11.24 -29.68
CA GLU A 293 -16.67 11.46 -30.45
C GLU A 293 -15.57 12.01 -29.54
N TRP A 294 -14.38 11.44 -29.65
CA TRP A 294 -13.22 11.82 -28.84
C TRP A 294 -12.19 12.59 -29.66
N ASN A 295 -11.51 13.53 -29.01
CA ASN A 295 -10.21 14.02 -29.45
C ASN A 295 -9.15 13.18 -28.74
N HIS A 296 -8.45 12.31 -29.48
CA HIS A 296 -7.54 11.33 -28.90
C HIS A 296 -6.22 11.94 -28.40
N GLY A 297 -5.81 13.09 -28.95
CA GLY A 297 -4.66 13.86 -28.48
C GLY A 297 -3.31 13.19 -28.80
N GLU A 298 -2.24 13.65 -28.15
CA GLU A 298 -0.85 13.30 -28.50
C GLU A 298 -0.52 11.80 -28.33
N ASN A 299 -1.30 11.07 -27.53
CA ASN A 299 -1.06 9.65 -27.25
C ASN A 299 -1.81 8.69 -28.20
N GLU A 300 -2.52 9.21 -29.21
CA GLU A 300 -3.34 8.41 -30.14
C GLU A 300 -2.56 7.28 -30.83
N ASN A 301 -1.27 7.46 -31.08
CA ASN A 301 -0.46 6.45 -31.77
C ASN A 301 0.38 5.59 -30.80
N PHE A 302 0.13 5.64 -29.48
CA PHE A 302 0.94 4.91 -28.52
C PHE A 302 0.65 3.39 -28.54
N ASN A 303 1.66 2.62 -28.94
CA ASN A 303 1.62 1.16 -29.02
C ASN A 303 2.66 0.53 -28.09
N THR A 304 2.21 -0.30 -27.15
CA THR A 304 3.10 -0.91 -26.13
C THR A 304 4.16 -1.84 -26.70
N GLU A 305 3.86 -2.57 -27.78
CA GLU A 305 4.82 -3.47 -28.43
C GLU A 305 5.99 -2.69 -29.04
N GLU A 306 5.70 -1.63 -29.80
CA GLU A 306 6.71 -0.75 -30.39
C GLU A 306 7.52 0.00 -29.32
N PHE A 307 6.86 0.45 -28.26
CA PHE A 307 7.55 1.08 -27.13
C PHE A 307 8.50 0.09 -26.43
N THR A 308 8.08 -1.16 -26.23
CA THR A 308 8.93 -2.21 -25.64
C THR A 308 10.14 -2.51 -26.52
N LYS A 309 9.96 -2.56 -27.84
CA LYS A 309 11.06 -2.69 -28.81
C LYS A 309 12.03 -1.51 -28.71
N THR A 310 11.51 -0.29 -28.67
CA THR A 310 12.29 0.95 -28.50
C THR A 310 13.13 0.92 -27.23
N LEU A 311 12.52 0.56 -26.09
CA LEU A 311 13.25 0.44 -24.82
C LEU A 311 14.31 -0.66 -24.87
N THR A 312 14.00 -1.80 -25.50
CA THR A 312 14.93 -2.92 -25.71
C THR A 312 16.17 -2.46 -26.49
N GLU A 313 15.99 -1.75 -27.60
CA GLU A 313 17.11 -1.22 -28.39
C GLU A 313 17.93 -0.19 -27.61
N ARG A 314 17.27 0.66 -26.81
CA ARG A 314 17.96 1.70 -26.04
C ARG A 314 18.76 1.10 -24.88
N VAL A 315 18.29 0.06 -24.18
CA VAL A 315 19.06 -0.57 -23.07
C VAL A 315 20.31 -1.32 -23.55
N GLN A 316 20.40 -1.68 -24.83
CA GLN A 316 21.63 -2.25 -25.41
C GLN A 316 22.73 -1.19 -25.60
N LYS A 317 22.35 0.10 -25.62
CA LYS A 317 23.28 1.23 -25.78
C LYS A 317 23.66 1.82 -24.42
N THR A 318 24.76 2.55 -24.38
CA THR A 318 25.21 3.25 -23.16
C THR A 318 24.16 4.25 -22.70
N GLY A 319 23.80 4.16 -21.41
CA GLY A 319 22.80 5.03 -20.79
C GLY A 319 23.38 6.19 -20.00
N LYS A 320 22.49 6.97 -19.40
CA LYS A 320 22.85 8.03 -18.46
C LYS A 320 23.40 7.38 -17.19
N LEU A 321 24.61 7.78 -16.80
CA LEU A 321 25.25 7.27 -15.59
C LEU A 321 24.41 7.57 -14.33
N VAL A 322 24.21 6.54 -13.51
CA VAL A 322 23.56 6.65 -12.20
C VAL A 322 24.61 6.64 -11.09
N PRO A 323 24.50 7.52 -10.07
CA PRO A 323 25.38 7.50 -8.91
C PRO A 323 25.41 6.13 -8.22
N GLY A 324 26.59 5.71 -7.76
CA GLY A 324 26.83 4.38 -7.17
C GLY A 324 27.68 3.46 -8.04
N SER A 325 28.03 3.88 -9.26
CA SER A 325 28.99 3.17 -10.11
C SER A 325 30.42 3.23 -9.53
N ARG A 326 31.19 2.14 -9.65
CA ARG A 326 32.53 1.93 -9.09
C ARG A 326 33.40 1.10 -10.06
N GLY A 327 34.71 1.27 -9.96
CA GLY A 327 35.68 0.48 -10.74
C GLY A 327 35.58 0.68 -12.25
N ASN A 328 36.10 -0.30 -13.01
CA ASN A 328 36.11 -0.30 -14.47
C ASN A 328 35.52 -1.61 -15.02
N VAL A 329 34.23 -1.58 -15.35
CA VAL A 329 33.50 -2.76 -15.85
C VAL A 329 34.02 -3.24 -17.20
N SER A 330 34.50 -2.36 -18.07
CA SER A 330 35.04 -2.76 -19.38
C SER A 330 36.31 -3.58 -19.22
N ALA A 331 37.22 -3.16 -18.34
CA ALA A 331 38.41 -3.95 -18.01
C ALA A 331 38.04 -5.29 -17.36
N ALA A 332 37.07 -5.30 -16.45
CA ALA A 332 36.60 -6.51 -15.79
C ALA A 332 35.99 -7.54 -16.77
N PHE A 333 35.23 -7.10 -17.76
CA PHE A 333 34.67 -7.97 -18.80
C PHE A 333 35.73 -8.47 -19.78
N ASN A 334 36.74 -7.67 -20.10
CA ASN A 334 37.84 -8.12 -20.96
C ASN A 334 38.73 -9.17 -20.27
N ALA A 335 38.83 -9.12 -18.95
CA ALA A 335 39.63 -10.06 -18.15
C ALA A 335 38.84 -11.26 -17.60
N SER A 336 37.52 -11.32 -17.82
CA SER A 336 36.69 -12.44 -17.33
C SER A 336 36.87 -13.68 -18.19
N GLU A 337 36.88 -14.85 -17.54
CA GLU A 337 36.85 -16.16 -18.20
C GLU A 337 35.56 -16.34 -19.00
N GLN A 338 34.45 -15.88 -18.45
CA GLN A 338 33.13 -15.95 -19.07
C GLN A 338 32.35 -14.67 -18.81
N THR A 339 31.59 -14.22 -19.80
CA THR A 339 30.57 -13.18 -19.63
C THR A 339 29.18 -13.77 -19.81
N VAL A 340 28.22 -13.25 -19.05
CA VAL A 340 26.80 -13.60 -19.12
C VAL A 340 26.01 -12.33 -19.36
N GLU A 341 25.04 -12.37 -20.26
CA GLU A 341 24.21 -11.22 -20.64
C GLU A 341 22.74 -11.65 -20.75
N ALA A 342 21.84 -10.79 -20.28
CA ALA A 342 20.40 -11.03 -20.36
C ALA A 342 19.62 -9.70 -20.42
N THR A 343 18.46 -9.74 -21.08
CA THR A 343 17.49 -8.64 -21.09
C THR A 343 16.17 -9.13 -20.53
N TYR A 344 15.59 -8.38 -19.59
CA TYR A 344 14.35 -8.72 -18.89
C TYR A 344 13.25 -7.71 -19.18
N HIS A 345 12.01 -8.20 -19.32
CA HIS A 345 10.84 -7.40 -19.64
C HIS A 345 9.72 -7.59 -18.62
N VAL A 346 9.15 -6.49 -18.15
CA VAL A 346 7.94 -6.46 -17.32
C VAL A 346 6.93 -5.53 -18.01
N PRO A 347 5.68 -5.97 -18.25
CA PRO A 347 4.68 -5.16 -18.92
C PRO A 347 4.16 -4.06 -17.98
N PHE A 348 3.30 -3.18 -18.51
CA PHE A 348 2.48 -2.35 -17.61
C PHE A 348 1.57 -3.24 -16.77
N LEU A 349 1.26 -2.81 -15.55
CA LEU A 349 0.35 -3.52 -14.64
C LEU A 349 -0.71 -2.56 -14.09
N VAL A 350 -1.82 -3.11 -13.63
CA VAL A 350 -2.88 -2.36 -12.94
C VAL A 350 -3.23 -3.02 -11.60
N HIS A 351 -3.71 -2.21 -10.66
CA HIS A 351 -4.00 -2.59 -9.28
C HIS A 351 -5.15 -3.57 -9.12
N SER A 352 -6.21 -3.35 -9.90
CA SER A 352 -7.47 -4.10 -9.89
C SER A 352 -7.99 -4.48 -8.49
N PRO A 353 -8.15 -3.53 -7.53
CA PRO A 353 -8.73 -3.83 -6.22
C PRO A 353 -10.17 -4.31 -6.38
N MET A 354 -10.65 -5.24 -5.54
CA MET A 354 -12.00 -5.80 -5.65
C MET A 354 -13.09 -4.71 -5.59
N GLU A 355 -13.00 -3.81 -4.62
CA GLU A 355 -13.79 -2.57 -4.63
C GLU A 355 -13.12 -1.55 -5.56
N VAL A 356 -13.76 -1.32 -6.71
CA VAL A 356 -13.39 -0.29 -7.69
C VAL A 356 -13.43 1.14 -7.10
N PRO A 357 -12.71 2.12 -7.69
CA PRO A 357 -12.77 3.51 -7.26
C PRO A 357 -14.22 4.02 -7.17
N ASN A 358 -14.56 4.62 -6.04
CA ASN A 358 -15.86 5.21 -5.79
C ASN A 358 -15.74 6.26 -4.69
N ALA A 359 -16.57 7.30 -4.74
CA ALA A 359 -16.63 8.31 -3.69
C ALA A 359 -18.03 8.91 -3.63
N THR A 360 -18.49 9.18 -2.42
CA THR A 360 -19.70 9.99 -2.18
C THR A 360 -19.27 11.38 -1.75
N ALA A 361 -19.80 12.42 -2.38
CA ALA A 361 -19.46 13.80 -2.09
C ALA A 361 -20.71 14.67 -1.97
N TRP A 362 -20.62 15.68 -1.10
CA TRP A 362 -21.57 16.78 -0.99
C TRP A 362 -20.84 18.11 -0.98
N PHE A 363 -20.93 18.83 -2.11
CA PHE A 363 -20.50 20.21 -2.23
C PHE A 363 -21.63 21.16 -1.76
N GLN A 364 -21.39 21.90 -0.68
CA GLN A 364 -22.36 22.76 0.00
C GLN A 364 -21.87 24.22 -0.02
N LYS A 365 -21.90 24.86 -1.19
CA LYS A 365 -21.45 26.25 -1.41
C LYS A 365 -20.00 26.50 -0.96
N ASP A 366 -19.77 26.72 0.33
CA ASP A 366 -18.48 27.03 0.96
C ASP A 366 -17.88 25.84 1.72
N LYS A 367 -18.53 24.67 1.70
CA LYS A 367 -18.11 23.45 2.41
C LYS A 367 -18.14 22.22 1.50
N ILE A 368 -17.24 21.28 1.76
CA ILE A 368 -17.20 20.00 1.07
C ILE A 368 -17.17 18.88 2.12
N GLU A 369 -18.07 17.91 1.98
CA GLU A 369 -18.02 16.67 2.73
C GLU A 369 -17.91 15.48 1.78
N VAL A 370 -16.97 14.57 2.06
CA VAL A 370 -16.68 13.39 1.25
C VAL A 370 -16.64 12.14 2.12
N TRP A 371 -17.16 11.04 1.61
CA TRP A 371 -16.94 9.70 2.12
C TRP A 371 -16.25 8.88 1.04
N ALA A 372 -15.03 8.43 1.31
CA ALA A 372 -14.23 7.76 0.30
C ALA A 372 -13.27 6.71 0.88
N PRO A 373 -13.03 5.61 0.16
CA PRO A 373 -12.04 4.61 0.50
C PRO A 373 -10.66 5.11 0.05
N VAL A 374 -10.02 6.03 0.79
CA VAL A 374 -8.74 6.66 0.39
C VAL A 374 -7.56 6.26 1.30
N GLN A 375 -6.39 6.06 0.70
CA GLN A 375 -5.12 5.76 1.41
C GLN A 375 -4.43 7.01 1.97
N ASP A 376 -4.68 8.16 1.32
CA ASP A 376 -4.14 9.47 1.68
C ASP A 376 -5.24 10.55 1.67
N PRO A 377 -6.04 10.63 2.75
CA PRO A 377 -7.15 11.59 2.81
C PRO A 377 -6.69 13.05 2.87
N GLN A 378 -5.44 13.32 3.28
CA GLN A 378 -4.92 14.69 3.40
C GLN A 378 -4.53 15.26 2.03
N THR A 379 -3.96 14.42 1.16
CA THR A 379 -3.78 14.76 -0.26
C THR A 379 -5.12 15.03 -0.93
N ALA A 380 -6.14 14.18 -0.71
CA ALA A 380 -7.48 14.42 -1.25
C ALA A 380 -8.06 15.77 -0.77
N ARG A 381 -7.94 16.12 0.52
CA ARG A 381 -8.41 17.44 1.01
C ARG A 381 -7.69 18.60 0.33
N SER A 382 -6.38 18.50 0.17
CA SER A 382 -5.58 19.54 -0.48
C SER A 382 -5.93 19.71 -1.97
N GLU A 383 -6.20 18.60 -2.68
CA GLU A 383 -6.73 18.63 -4.05
C GLU A 383 -8.05 19.38 -4.14
N LEU A 384 -8.99 19.02 -3.25
CA LEU A 384 -10.32 19.61 -3.25
C LEU A 384 -10.26 21.11 -2.91
N ALA A 385 -9.37 21.50 -1.98
CA ALA A 385 -9.15 22.90 -1.66
C ALA A 385 -8.66 23.69 -2.89
N HIS A 386 -7.70 23.13 -3.62
CA HIS A 386 -7.13 23.73 -4.81
C HIS A 386 -8.15 23.84 -5.95
N PHE A 387 -8.77 22.73 -6.37
CA PHE A 387 -9.62 22.70 -7.56
C PHE A 387 -10.95 23.43 -7.39
N PHE A 388 -11.46 23.51 -6.15
CA PHE A 388 -12.76 24.11 -5.88
C PHE A 388 -12.68 25.45 -5.14
N ASN A 389 -11.48 25.94 -4.86
CA ASN A 389 -11.23 27.18 -4.11
C ASN A 389 -11.97 27.22 -2.77
N ILE A 390 -11.99 26.09 -2.06
CA ILE A 390 -12.61 25.96 -0.73
C ILE A 390 -11.50 25.92 0.32
N PRO A 391 -11.57 26.71 1.40
CA PRO A 391 -10.61 26.61 2.50
C PRO A 391 -10.53 25.19 3.05
N VAL A 392 -9.31 24.68 3.29
CA VAL A 392 -9.09 23.26 3.64
C VAL A 392 -9.83 22.85 4.93
N GLU A 393 -10.01 23.78 5.87
CA GLU A 393 -10.78 23.62 7.10
C GLU A 393 -12.28 23.36 6.87
N ASN A 394 -12.81 23.80 5.73
CA ASN A 394 -14.20 23.57 5.32
C ASN A 394 -14.37 22.26 4.52
N ILE A 395 -13.32 21.44 4.43
CA ILE A 395 -13.31 20.17 3.71
C ILE A 395 -13.16 19.02 4.69
N THR A 396 -14.19 18.18 4.77
CA THR A 396 -14.16 16.95 5.56
C THR A 396 -14.08 15.74 4.65
N VAL A 397 -13.07 14.89 4.88
CA VAL A 397 -12.96 13.57 4.24
C VAL A 397 -13.16 12.51 5.32
N ASN A 398 -14.30 11.85 5.28
CA ASN A 398 -14.66 10.67 6.07
C ASN A 398 -14.08 9.43 5.37
N VAL A 399 -13.01 8.87 5.95
CA VAL A 399 -12.38 7.67 5.38
C VAL A 399 -13.24 6.45 5.70
N THR A 400 -13.63 5.69 4.69
CA THR A 400 -14.35 4.41 4.84
C THR A 400 -13.34 3.25 4.89
N PHE A 401 -13.81 2.01 5.10
CA PHE A 401 -12.98 0.85 4.76
C PHE A 401 -12.69 0.83 3.26
N LEU A 402 -11.54 0.24 2.90
CA LEU A 402 -11.15 0.03 1.50
C LEU A 402 -11.27 -1.47 1.17
N GLY A 403 -11.99 -1.82 0.11
CA GLY A 403 -12.02 -3.19 -0.44
C GLY A 403 -10.78 -3.49 -1.30
N GLY A 404 -9.60 -3.28 -0.71
CA GLY A 404 -8.30 -3.28 -1.40
C GLY A 404 -7.93 -1.90 -1.95
N GLY A 405 -6.62 -1.62 -2.01
CA GLY A 405 -6.07 -0.36 -2.51
C GLY A 405 -4.83 -0.56 -3.37
N PHE A 406 -3.82 -1.27 -2.86
CA PHE A 406 -2.58 -1.61 -3.56
C PHE A 406 -1.82 -0.41 -4.16
N GLY A 407 -2.15 0.81 -3.74
CA GLY A 407 -1.66 2.07 -4.30
C GLY A 407 -2.70 2.81 -5.15
N ARG A 408 -3.73 2.16 -5.73
CA ARG A 408 -4.74 2.81 -6.58
C ARG A 408 -5.49 3.91 -5.84
N LYS A 409 -5.87 3.63 -4.59
CA LYS A 409 -6.70 4.50 -3.75
C LYS A 409 -5.89 5.57 -3.01
N SER A 410 -4.59 5.70 -3.31
CA SER A 410 -3.81 6.90 -3.00
C SER A 410 -4.03 8.00 -4.04
N LYS A 411 -4.47 7.64 -5.26
CA LYS A 411 -4.80 8.60 -6.32
C LYS A 411 -6.25 9.00 -6.18
N SER A 412 -6.51 10.24 -5.76
CA SER A 412 -7.83 10.75 -5.40
C SER A 412 -8.63 11.32 -6.59
N ASP A 413 -8.28 10.93 -7.83
CA ASP A 413 -8.95 11.39 -9.05
C ASP A 413 -10.47 11.19 -9.02
N PHE A 414 -10.92 10.03 -8.55
CA PHE A 414 -12.34 9.70 -8.38
C PHE A 414 -13.06 10.53 -7.29
N VAL A 415 -12.32 11.07 -6.32
CA VAL A 415 -12.89 11.98 -5.30
C VAL A 415 -13.14 13.36 -5.90
N VAL A 416 -12.21 13.85 -6.71
CA VAL A 416 -12.36 15.12 -7.43
C VAL A 416 -13.57 15.06 -8.38
N GLU A 417 -13.75 13.93 -9.09
CA GLU A 417 -14.93 13.69 -9.93
C GLU A 417 -16.25 13.79 -9.16
N ALA A 418 -16.33 13.16 -7.98
CA ALA A 418 -17.54 13.18 -7.16
C ALA A 418 -17.88 14.59 -6.67
N VAL A 419 -16.88 15.36 -6.24
CA VAL A 419 -17.08 16.74 -5.80
C VAL A 419 -17.48 17.65 -6.95
N ALA A 420 -16.86 17.49 -8.13
CA ALA A 420 -17.21 18.24 -9.34
C ALA A 420 -18.69 18.03 -9.71
N LEU A 421 -19.14 16.78 -9.75
CA LEU A 421 -20.53 16.47 -10.08
C LEU A 421 -21.51 16.94 -9.01
N SER A 422 -21.16 16.79 -7.72
CA SER A 422 -21.99 17.27 -6.62
C SER A 422 -22.19 18.79 -6.69
N LYS A 423 -21.14 19.54 -7.03
CA LYS A 423 -21.22 20.99 -7.27
C LYS A 423 -22.15 21.32 -8.43
N GLU A 424 -22.02 20.62 -9.56
CA GLU A 424 -22.81 20.87 -10.78
C GLU A 424 -24.30 20.56 -10.65
N ILE A 425 -24.69 19.65 -9.75
CA ILE A 425 -26.11 19.33 -9.52
C ILE A 425 -26.66 19.87 -8.21
N ASN A 426 -25.82 20.48 -7.38
CA ASN A 426 -26.19 20.99 -6.06
C ASN A 426 -26.90 19.93 -5.18
N ALA A 427 -26.39 18.70 -5.20
CA ALA A 427 -26.90 17.56 -4.43
C ALA A 427 -25.77 16.56 -4.11
N PRO A 428 -25.93 15.66 -3.12
CA PRO A 428 -24.94 14.61 -2.89
C PRO A 428 -24.84 13.68 -4.09
N VAL A 429 -23.62 13.30 -4.47
CA VAL A 429 -23.37 12.38 -5.60
C VAL A 429 -22.42 11.28 -5.17
N GLN A 430 -22.78 10.03 -5.43
CA GLN A 430 -21.86 8.89 -5.40
C GLN A 430 -21.39 8.59 -6.82
N VAL A 431 -20.11 8.84 -7.10
CA VAL A 431 -19.45 8.37 -8.32
C VAL A 431 -19.01 6.93 -8.10
N VAL A 432 -19.38 6.06 -9.04
CA VAL A 432 -18.98 4.65 -9.03
C VAL A 432 -18.34 4.32 -10.37
N TRP A 433 -17.11 3.84 -10.33
CA TRP A 433 -16.45 3.32 -11.52
C TRP A 433 -16.95 1.89 -11.80
N THR A 434 -17.04 1.53 -13.08
CA THR A 434 -17.14 0.11 -13.46
C THR A 434 -15.76 -0.55 -13.39
N ARG A 435 -15.68 -1.89 -13.44
CA ARG A 435 -14.38 -2.57 -13.50
C ARG A 435 -13.62 -2.20 -14.78
N GLU A 436 -14.34 -2.06 -15.88
CA GLU A 436 -13.84 -1.61 -17.17
C GLU A 436 -13.21 -0.22 -17.05
N ASP A 437 -13.85 0.70 -16.32
CA ASP A 437 -13.26 2.00 -16.06
C ASP A 437 -11.97 1.90 -15.23
N ASP A 438 -11.95 1.05 -14.20
CA ASP A 438 -10.78 0.87 -13.32
C ASP A 438 -9.58 0.28 -14.07
N ILE A 439 -9.79 -0.60 -15.04
CA ILE A 439 -8.72 -1.17 -15.87
C ILE A 439 -8.29 -0.20 -16.97
N LYS A 440 -9.22 0.45 -17.69
CA LYS A 440 -8.92 1.30 -18.86
C LYS A 440 -8.49 2.71 -18.54
N HIS A 441 -8.85 3.19 -17.35
CA HIS A 441 -8.55 4.54 -16.91
C HIS A 441 -7.91 4.50 -15.52
N SER A 442 -6.93 3.62 -15.32
CA SER A 442 -6.18 3.59 -14.05
C SER A 442 -4.99 4.54 -14.06
N PHE A 443 -4.24 4.47 -12.96
CA PHE A 443 -2.82 4.75 -12.97
C PHE A 443 -2.09 3.41 -13.11
N TYR A 444 -1.20 3.28 -14.09
CA TYR A 444 -0.52 2.04 -14.41
C TYR A 444 0.85 1.98 -13.73
N HIS A 445 1.21 0.79 -13.26
CA HIS A 445 2.59 0.50 -12.93
C HIS A 445 3.41 0.45 -14.21
N ALA A 446 4.58 1.08 -14.19
CA ALA A 446 5.41 1.25 -15.37
C ALA A 446 5.90 -0.10 -15.93
N THR A 447 5.82 -0.26 -17.26
CA THR A 447 6.62 -1.26 -17.97
C THR A 447 8.11 -1.01 -17.73
N SER A 448 8.92 -2.06 -17.77
CA SER A 448 10.35 -1.98 -17.54
C SER A 448 11.11 -2.92 -18.45
N VAL A 449 12.19 -2.41 -19.05
CA VAL A 449 13.20 -3.20 -19.75
C VAL A 449 14.54 -3.02 -19.07
N GLN A 450 15.19 -4.14 -18.75
CA GLN A 450 16.45 -4.17 -18.03
C GLN A 450 17.48 -5.03 -18.75
N TYR A 451 18.64 -4.46 -19.05
CA TYR A 451 19.79 -5.20 -19.57
C TYR A 451 20.83 -5.40 -18.47
N LEU A 452 21.29 -6.64 -18.31
CA LEU A 452 22.30 -7.04 -17.32
C LEU A 452 23.45 -7.75 -18.02
N LYS A 453 24.68 -7.39 -17.63
CA LYS A 453 25.92 -8.07 -18.03
C LYS A 453 26.82 -8.30 -16.83
N GLY A 454 27.35 -9.51 -16.71
CA GLY A 454 28.21 -9.94 -15.62
C GLY A 454 29.44 -10.67 -16.14
N GLY A 455 30.58 -10.43 -15.53
CA GLY A 455 31.83 -11.17 -15.78
C GLY A 455 32.10 -12.18 -14.68
N LEU A 456 32.57 -13.36 -15.01
CA LEU A 456 32.99 -14.43 -14.10
C LEU A 456 34.48 -14.74 -14.31
N ASP A 457 35.24 -14.87 -13.22
CA ASP A 457 36.60 -15.41 -13.28
C ASP A 457 36.60 -16.94 -13.39
N LYS A 458 37.80 -17.54 -13.53
CA LYS A 458 38.02 -18.99 -13.59
C LYS A 458 37.47 -19.77 -12.38
N ASN A 459 37.24 -19.10 -11.25
CA ASN A 459 36.68 -19.70 -10.03
C ASN A 459 35.17 -19.45 -9.94
N GLY A 460 34.54 -18.84 -10.94
CA GLY A 460 33.14 -18.45 -10.94
C GLY A 460 32.82 -17.36 -9.91
N LYS A 461 33.73 -16.42 -9.65
CA LYS A 461 33.48 -15.20 -8.87
C LYS A 461 33.09 -14.07 -9.82
N VAL A 462 32.09 -13.27 -9.44
CA VAL A 462 31.67 -12.10 -10.23
C VAL A 462 32.73 -11.01 -10.17
N THR A 463 33.28 -10.64 -11.33
CA THR A 463 34.34 -9.63 -11.46
C THR A 463 33.82 -8.27 -11.91
N GLY A 464 32.70 -8.24 -12.64
CA GLY A 464 32.09 -7.02 -13.15
C GLY A 464 30.58 -7.15 -13.29
N TRP A 465 29.87 -6.03 -13.16
CA TRP A 465 28.42 -5.94 -13.30
C TRP A 465 28.01 -4.63 -13.96
N LEU A 466 27.26 -4.73 -15.06
CA LEU A 466 26.60 -3.62 -15.72
C LEU A 466 25.10 -3.87 -15.70
N GLN A 467 24.33 -2.88 -15.24
CA GLN A 467 22.87 -2.91 -15.33
C GLN A 467 22.35 -1.60 -15.92
N ARG A 468 21.54 -1.74 -16.96
CA ARG A 468 20.82 -0.65 -17.62
C ARG A 468 19.33 -0.85 -17.44
N VAL A 469 18.60 0.22 -17.19
CA VAL A 469 17.15 0.16 -17.00
C VAL A 469 16.44 1.32 -17.68
N GLY A 470 15.33 1.03 -18.36
CA GLY A 470 14.39 2.01 -18.89
C GLY A 470 12.96 1.69 -18.45
N PHE A 471 12.29 2.66 -17.82
CA PHE A 471 10.87 2.61 -17.48
C PHE A 471 10.31 4.04 -17.36
N PRO A 472 9.04 4.27 -17.73
CA PRO A 472 8.36 5.56 -17.49
C PRO A 472 8.34 5.92 -16.00
N SER A 473 8.81 7.12 -15.65
CA SER A 473 8.88 7.54 -14.24
C SER A 473 7.50 7.84 -13.64
N ILE A 474 7.26 7.47 -12.39
CA ILE A 474 6.11 7.91 -11.57
C ILE A 474 6.07 9.45 -11.49
N VAL A 475 7.22 10.12 -11.49
CA VAL A 475 7.31 11.59 -11.44
C VAL A 475 6.62 12.23 -12.65
N SER A 476 6.50 11.53 -13.78
CA SER A 476 5.80 12.03 -14.97
C SER A 476 4.34 12.42 -14.71
N SER A 477 3.66 11.74 -13.76
CA SER A 477 2.29 12.07 -13.35
C SER A 477 2.16 13.40 -12.61
N PHE A 478 3.27 13.94 -12.10
CA PHE A 478 3.32 15.22 -11.40
C PHE A 478 4.08 16.28 -12.19
N LYS A 479 5.07 15.87 -12.96
CA LYS A 479 5.90 16.72 -13.81
C LYS A 479 6.01 16.05 -15.19
N PRO A 480 5.14 16.44 -16.14
CA PRO A 480 5.21 15.94 -17.51
C PRO A 480 6.63 16.07 -18.10
N LEU A 481 6.98 15.19 -19.04
CA LEU A 481 8.31 15.11 -19.68
C LEU A 481 9.45 14.63 -18.77
N SER A 482 9.12 14.05 -17.60
CA SER A 482 10.10 13.35 -16.76
C SER A 482 10.43 11.98 -17.35
N ASP A 483 11.27 11.97 -18.40
CA ASP A 483 11.57 10.79 -19.23
C ASP A 483 12.70 9.90 -18.68
N TYR A 484 13.17 10.16 -17.46
CA TYR A 484 14.18 9.35 -16.78
C TYR A 484 13.70 9.01 -15.38
N ALA A 485 14.06 7.83 -14.89
CA ALA A 485 13.74 7.42 -13.54
C ALA A 485 14.36 8.37 -12.51
N SER A 486 13.59 8.74 -11.51
CA SER A 486 14.06 9.61 -10.43
C SER A 486 14.94 8.84 -9.43
N GLY A 487 15.68 9.58 -8.59
CA GLY A 487 16.57 8.97 -7.60
C GLY A 487 15.86 8.06 -6.59
N PHE A 488 14.61 8.37 -6.20
CA PHE A 488 13.86 7.52 -5.26
C PHE A 488 13.42 6.20 -5.92
N GLU A 489 13.09 6.23 -7.21
CA GLU A 489 12.72 5.06 -8.00
C GLU A 489 13.93 4.16 -8.22
N LEU A 490 15.05 4.75 -8.65
CA LEU A 490 16.32 4.03 -8.80
C LEU A 490 16.82 3.47 -7.45
N GLY A 491 16.43 4.06 -6.32
CA GLY A 491 16.70 3.56 -4.97
C GLY A 491 15.93 2.31 -4.55
N GLN A 492 15.07 1.74 -5.41
CA GLN A 492 14.19 0.61 -5.08
C GLN A 492 14.63 -0.68 -5.79
N GLY A 493 15.74 -1.23 -5.33
CA GLY A 493 16.37 -2.47 -5.77
C GLY A 493 17.58 -2.25 -6.70
N PHE A 494 17.66 -1.12 -7.39
CA PHE A 494 18.68 -0.86 -8.42
C PHE A 494 19.97 -0.25 -7.83
N THR A 495 19.93 0.96 -7.25
CA THR A 495 21.13 1.59 -6.64
C THR A 495 21.45 1.07 -5.24
N ASN A 496 20.47 0.52 -4.54
CA ASN A 496 20.64 -0.17 -3.26
C ASN A 496 20.79 -1.69 -3.43
N ASN A 497 21.28 -2.14 -4.59
CA ASN A 497 21.65 -3.53 -4.84
C ASN A 497 22.62 -4.01 -3.73
N PRO A 498 22.39 -5.19 -3.12
CA PRO A 498 23.09 -5.59 -1.91
C PRO A 498 24.53 -6.06 -2.14
N TYR A 499 24.98 -6.27 -3.39
CA TYR A 499 26.25 -6.92 -3.69
C TYR A 499 27.46 -5.96 -3.63
N PRO A 500 28.55 -6.33 -2.94
CA PRO A 500 29.72 -5.47 -2.76
C PRO A 500 30.71 -5.64 -3.92
N LEU A 501 30.28 -5.32 -5.15
CA LEU A 501 31.10 -5.51 -6.34
C LEU A 501 32.06 -4.33 -6.58
N GLU A 502 33.31 -4.66 -6.92
CA GLU A 502 34.38 -3.70 -7.21
C GLU A 502 34.13 -2.95 -8.53
N ASN A 503 33.81 -3.69 -9.59
CA ASN A 503 33.49 -3.14 -10.91
C ASN A 503 31.98 -3.20 -11.12
N PHE A 504 31.32 -2.07 -10.90
CA PHE A 504 29.87 -1.97 -10.84
C PHE A 504 29.38 -0.74 -11.60
N ARG A 505 28.53 -0.91 -12.59
CA ARG A 505 28.04 0.17 -13.44
C ARG A 505 26.52 0.15 -13.53
N LEU A 506 25.92 1.29 -13.24
CA LEU A 506 24.48 1.51 -13.29
C LEU A 506 24.13 2.64 -14.24
N GLU A 507 23.20 2.38 -15.15
CA GLU A 507 22.81 3.33 -16.19
C GLU A 507 21.28 3.37 -16.33
N ASN A 508 20.74 4.58 -16.50
CA ASN A 508 19.32 4.80 -16.74
C ASN A 508 19.12 5.30 -18.17
N ILE A 509 18.10 4.75 -18.82
CA ILE A 509 17.78 5.00 -20.21
C ILE A 509 16.49 5.82 -20.29
N LYS A 510 16.40 6.65 -21.33
CA LYS A 510 15.21 7.46 -21.59
C LYS A 510 14.00 6.57 -21.83
N ALA A 511 12.90 6.85 -21.14
CA ALA A 511 11.60 6.20 -21.28
C ALA A 511 10.49 7.21 -21.05
N GLU A 512 9.78 7.55 -22.12
CA GLU A 512 8.66 8.50 -22.13
C GLU A 512 7.42 7.91 -21.44
N ALA A 513 6.57 8.77 -20.86
CA ALA A 513 5.34 8.37 -20.19
C ALA A 513 4.09 8.77 -20.98
N ASN A 514 3.52 7.81 -21.70
CA ASN A 514 2.29 8.00 -22.51
C ASN A 514 1.00 7.61 -21.78
N LEU A 515 1.13 6.98 -20.60
CA LEU A 515 0.03 6.62 -19.70
C LEU A 515 0.20 7.34 -18.36
N ARG A 516 -0.87 7.39 -17.56
CA ARG A 516 -0.77 7.87 -16.16
C ARG A 516 0.01 6.87 -15.33
N ILE A 517 1.25 7.19 -14.96
CA ILE A 517 2.12 6.28 -14.21
C ILE A 517 1.86 6.41 -12.70
N GLY A 518 1.74 5.28 -12.00
CA GLY A 518 1.52 5.28 -10.56
C GLY A 518 2.17 4.11 -9.85
N TRP A 519 2.34 4.26 -8.54
CA TRP A 519 2.80 3.16 -7.71
C TRP A 519 1.70 2.10 -7.56
N LEU A 520 2.07 0.85 -7.87
CA LEU A 520 1.42 -0.39 -7.47
C LEU A 520 2.14 -0.95 -6.23
N ARG A 521 1.54 -1.88 -5.50
CA ARG A 521 2.16 -2.57 -4.35
C ARG A 521 3.57 -3.03 -4.71
N SER A 522 4.56 -2.52 -3.98
CA SER A 522 6.01 -2.76 -4.16
C SER A 522 6.70 -1.92 -5.24
N VAL A 523 5.98 -1.01 -5.89
CA VAL A 523 6.53 0.10 -6.68
C VAL A 523 7.60 -0.41 -7.67
N VAL A 524 8.80 0.19 -7.74
CA VAL A 524 9.86 -0.20 -8.70
C VAL A 524 10.57 -1.50 -8.27
N HIS A 525 10.41 -1.93 -7.02
CA HIS A 525 11.00 -3.18 -6.56
C HIS A 525 10.50 -4.41 -7.33
N ILE A 526 9.30 -4.38 -7.93
CA ILE A 526 8.75 -5.48 -8.73
C ILE A 526 9.71 -5.86 -9.85
N HIS A 527 9.97 -4.93 -10.77
CA HIS A 527 10.81 -5.22 -11.93
C HIS A 527 12.30 -5.25 -11.55
N SER A 528 12.78 -4.43 -10.61
CA SER A 528 14.17 -4.51 -10.12
C SER A 528 14.47 -5.88 -9.51
N GLY A 529 13.53 -6.41 -8.72
CA GLY A 529 13.64 -7.74 -8.10
C GLY A 529 13.70 -8.85 -9.14
N PHE A 530 12.85 -8.79 -10.17
CA PHE A 530 12.84 -9.74 -11.27
C PHE A 530 14.19 -9.80 -12.00
N GLY A 531 14.66 -8.66 -12.53
CA GLY A 531 15.90 -8.62 -13.32
C GLY A 531 17.13 -9.03 -12.52
N ILE A 532 17.28 -8.56 -11.27
CA ILE A 532 18.47 -8.85 -10.45
C ILE A 532 18.50 -10.31 -10.02
N ASN A 533 17.40 -10.85 -9.48
CA ASN A 533 17.41 -12.22 -8.94
C ASN A 533 17.48 -13.29 -10.05
N SER A 534 16.80 -13.07 -11.19
CA SER A 534 16.93 -13.99 -12.33
C SER A 534 18.35 -13.98 -12.89
N PHE A 535 18.99 -12.82 -12.99
CA PHE A 535 20.35 -12.74 -13.51
C PHE A 535 21.40 -13.34 -12.56
N VAL A 536 21.21 -13.22 -11.24
CA VAL A 536 22.10 -13.87 -10.28
C VAL A 536 22.02 -15.41 -10.40
N ASP A 537 20.83 -15.97 -10.65
CA ASP A 537 20.68 -17.39 -10.91
C ASP A 537 21.35 -17.82 -12.23
N GLU A 538 21.28 -17.01 -13.28
CA GLU A 538 22.02 -17.25 -14.53
C GLU A 538 23.54 -17.24 -14.33
N LEU A 539 24.06 -16.31 -13.51
CA LEU A 539 25.47 -16.28 -13.14
C LEU A 539 25.86 -17.52 -12.32
N ALA A 540 25.01 -17.96 -11.40
CA ALA A 540 25.24 -19.18 -10.62
C ALA A 540 25.32 -20.41 -11.52
N PHE A 541 24.39 -20.54 -12.46
CA PHE A 541 24.38 -21.63 -13.44
C PHE A 541 25.62 -21.60 -14.34
N ALA A 542 25.99 -20.45 -14.89
CA ALA A 542 27.21 -20.30 -15.70
C ALA A 542 28.48 -20.65 -14.90
N ALA A 543 28.54 -20.25 -13.62
CA ALA A 543 29.60 -20.61 -12.70
C ALA A 543 29.56 -22.08 -12.24
N LYS A 544 28.55 -22.86 -12.62
CA LYS A 544 28.28 -24.23 -12.15
C LYS A 544 28.23 -24.33 -10.62
N LYS A 545 27.55 -23.37 -9.99
CA LYS A 545 27.40 -23.28 -8.54
C LYS A 545 25.93 -23.32 -8.15
N ASP A 546 25.68 -23.86 -6.96
CA ASP A 546 24.37 -23.80 -6.32
C ASP A 546 23.91 -22.35 -6.13
N SER A 547 22.66 -22.04 -6.49
CA SER A 547 22.14 -20.66 -6.49
C SER A 547 22.02 -20.06 -5.09
N VAL A 548 21.66 -20.85 -4.07
CA VAL A 548 21.60 -20.36 -2.67
C VAL A 548 23.01 -20.00 -2.21
N GLN A 549 23.97 -20.90 -2.40
CA GLN A 549 25.36 -20.66 -2.03
C GLN A 549 25.97 -19.52 -2.86
N PHE A 550 25.60 -19.38 -4.13
CA PHE A 550 26.04 -18.29 -4.98
C PHE A 550 25.55 -16.93 -4.46
N HIS A 551 24.27 -16.82 -4.06
CA HIS A 551 23.77 -15.62 -3.40
C HIS A 551 24.53 -15.29 -2.12
N LEU A 552 24.80 -16.28 -1.26
CA LEU A 552 25.56 -16.09 -0.01
C LEU A 552 26.98 -15.59 -0.29
N ASN A 553 27.66 -16.19 -1.27
CA ASN A 553 29.01 -15.81 -1.69
C ASN A 553 29.04 -14.41 -2.31
N LEU A 554 28.05 -14.08 -3.15
CA LEU A 554 27.93 -12.77 -3.80
C LEU A 554 27.58 -11.67 -2.80
N LEU A 555 26.83 -11.99 -1.74
CA LEU A 555 26.63 -11.09 -0.62
C LEU A 555 27.94 -10.82 0.14
N GLY A 556 28.96 -11.68 0.05
CA GLY A 556 30.28 -11.49 0.65
C GLY A 556 30.23 -11.41 2.18
N GLU A 557 31.23 -10.80 2.82
CA GLU A 557 31.29 -10.68 4.28
C GLU A 557 30.10 -9.94 4.92
N ASP A 558 29.82 -10.27 6.18
CA ASP A 558 28.80 -9.58 6.98
C ASP A 558 29.17 -8.10 7.14
N ARG A 559 28.24 -7.22 6.81
CA ARG A 559 28.45 -5.77 6.86
C ARG A 559 27.17 -5.04 7.21
N VAL A 560 27.35 -3.91 7.89
CA VAL A 560 26.30 -2.94 8.17
C VAL A 560 26.60 -1.67 7.38
N ILE A 561 25.78 -1.39 6.37
CA ILE A 561 25.90 -0.18 5.55
C ILE A 561 24.99 0.89 6.15
N LYS A 562 25.63 1.90 6.76
CA LYS A 562 24.94 3.08 7.28
C LYS A 562 24.67 4.07 6.14
N GLY A 563 23.40 4.27 5.83
CA GLY A 563 22.94 5.32 4.93
C GLY A 563 22.46 6.56 5.70
N LYS A 564 21.65 7.39 5.03
CA LYS A 564 20.96 8.53 5.68
C LYS A 564 19.75 8.11 6.54
N SER A 565 19.34 6.84 6.45
CA SER A 565 18.20 6.30 7.20
C SER A 565 18.66 5.75 8.55
N ASN A 566 17.79 5.83 9.57
CA ASN A 566 17.99 5.17 10.88
C ASN A 566 17.89 3.64 10.79
N TYR A 567 17.61 3.09 9.62
CA TYR A 567 17.54 1.66 9.34
C TYR A 567 18.72 1.27 8.43
N PRO A 568 19.90 0.95 9.00
CA PRO A 568 21.04 0.53 8.20
C PRO A 568 20.76 -0.82 7.53
N PHE A 569 21.29 -1.01 6.33
CA PHE A 569 21.26 -2.31 5.68
C PHE A 569 22.27 -3.24 6.37
N ASN A 570 21.86 -4.46 6.68
CA ASN A 570 22.68 -5.48 7.32
C ASN A 570 22.67 -6.74 6.44
N SER A 571 23.81 -7.05 5.79
CA SER A 571 23.89 -8.21 4.90
C SER A 571 23.67 -9.53 5.62
N LYS A 572 24.04 -9.62 6.92
CA LYS A 572 23.78 -10.80 7.73
C LYS A 572 22.29 -11.11 7.83
N ARG A 573 21.44 -10.10 8.01
CA ARG A 573 19.98 -10.29 8.10
C ARG A 573 19.41 -10.82 6.78
N LEU A 574 19.94 -10.37 5.64
CA LEU A 574 19.58 -10.90 4.32
C LEU A 574 20.03 -12.36 4.13
N LYS A 575 21.24 -12.71 4.59
CA LYS A 575 21.71 -14.11 4.59
C LYS A 575 20.90 -14.99 5.53
N ASP A 576 20.54 -14.49 6.72
CA ASP A 576 19.78 -15.23 7.72
C ASP A 576 18.40 -15.62 7.18
N VAL A 577 17.69 -14.71 6.50
CA VAL A 577 16.40 -15.05 5.85
C VAL A 577 16.57 -16.04 4.70
N LEU A 578 17.65 -15.94 3.92
CA LEU A 578 17.96 -16.89 2.85
C LEU A 578 18.22 -18.30 3.41
N ASN A 579 19.12 -18.42 4.39
CA ASN A 579 19.45 -19.69 5.04
C ASN A 579 18.22 -20.33 5.69
N LYS A 580 17.39 -19.53 6.37
CA LYS A 580 16.16 -20.02 7.00
C LYS A 580 15.16 -20.53 5.95
N THR A 581 14.99 -19.81 4.85
CA THR A 581 14.09 -20.21 3.76
C THR A 581 14.59 -21.48 3.07
N ALA A 582 15.90 -21.59 2.81
CA ALA A 582 16.52 -22.78 2.24
C ALA A 582 16.32 -24.01 3.14
N LYS A 583 16.49 -23.86 4.45
CA LYS A 583 16.19 -24.92 5.42
C LYS A 583 14.71 -25.32 5.41
N MET A 584 13.79 -24.35 5.37
CA MET A 584 12.34 -24.62 5.33
C MET A 584 11.91 -25.37 4.07
N ALA A 585 12.49 -25.01 2.92
CA ALA A 585 12.20 -25.66 1.64
C ALA A 585 12.88 -27.03 1.47
N ASN A 586 13.75 -27.42 2.41
CA ASN A 586 14.69 -28.53 2.27
C ASN A 586 15.47 -28.41 0.94
N TRP A 587 16.11 -27.25 0.73
CA TRP A 587 16.85 -26.95 -0.50
C TRP A 587 17.89 -28.04 -0.80
N GLY A 588 17.96 -28.45 -2.07
CA GLY A 588 18.79 -29.58 -2.50
C GLY A 588 18.13 -30.96 -2.34
N LYS A 589 16.87 -31.03 -1.89
CA LYS A 589 16.09 -32.27 -1.91
C LYS A 589 15.98 -32.83 -3.33
N GLU A 590 15.90 -34.15 -3.44
CA GLU A 590 15.49 -34.80 -4.68
C GLU A 590 14.04 -34.40 -5.01
N LEU A 591 13.82 -34.10 -6.28
CA LEU A 591 12.53 -33.66 -6.81
C LEU A 591 12.01 -34.69 -7.83
N PRO A 592 10.69 -34.82 -7.99
CA PRO A 592 10.13 -35.57 -9.11
C PRO A 592 10.63 -35.03 -10.45
N GLU A 593 10.52 -35.86 -11.49
CA GLU A 593 10.81 -35.41 -12.85
C GLU A 593 9.97 -34.19 -13.23
N ASN A 594 10.57 -33.23 -13.93
CA ASN A 594 9.97 -31.95 -14.33
C ASN A 594 9.54 -31.05 -13.16
N HIS A 595 10.04 -31.27 -11.95
CA HIS A 595 9.96 -30.31 -10.85
C HIS A 595 11.26 -29.52 -10.73
N GLY A 596 11.15 -28.29 -10.24
CA GLY A 596 12.30 -27.42 -10.00
C GLY A 596 12.06 -26.51 -8.80
N LEU A 597 13.15 -26.17 -8.11
CA LEU A 597 13.16 -25.17 -7.05
C LEU A 597 13.86 -23.91 -7.55
N GLY A 598 13.31 -22.73 -7.25
CA GLY A 598 13.92 -21.44 -7.60
C GLY A 598 13.96 -20.51 -6.40
N VAL A 599 15.05 -19.76 -6.27
CA VAL A 599 15.31 -18.86 -5.13
C VAL A 599 15.37 -17.40 -5.57
N ALA A 600 14.90 -16.50 -4.71
CA ALA A 600 15.11 -15.07 -4.83
C ALA A 600 15.21 -14.41 -3.44
N ILE A 601 16.00 -13.34 -3.35
CA ILE A 601 16.15 -12.51 -2.15
C ILE A 601 15.92 -11.05 -2.49
N HIS A 602 15.38 -10.28 -1.55
CA HIS A 602 15.23 -8.84 -1.76
C HIS A 602 15.28 -8.05 -0.46
N TYR A 603 15.86 -6.86 -0.55
CA TYR A 603 15.80 -5.85 0.50
C TYR A 603 14.93 -4.68 0.03
N SER A 604 13.81 -4.47 0.71
CA SER A 604 12.87 -3.40 0.38
C SER A 604 12.14 -2.93 1.62
N PHE A 605 11.81 -1.64 1.67
CA PHE A 605 11.11 -1.03 2.81
C PHE A 605 11.77 -1.30 4.17
N TYR A 606 13.10 -1.45 4.17
CA TYR A 606 13.97 -1.80 5.28
C TYR A 606 13.83 -3.23 5.83
N SER A 607 13.00 -4.07 5.23
CA SER A 607 12.88 -5.49 5.57
C SER A 607 13.69 -6.37 4.62
N TYR A 608 14.06 -7.54 5.11
CA TYR A 608 14.81 -8.56 4.38
C TYR A 608 13.87 -9.72 4.08
N VAL A 609 13.79 -10.14 2.82
CA VAL A 609 12.94 -11.27 2.41
C VAL A 609 13.75 -12.24 1.56
N ALA A 610 13.51 -13.52 1.76
CA ALA A 610 13.89 -14.57 0.83
C ALA A 610 12.66 -15.43 0.50
N THR A 611 12.59 -15.92 -0.72
CA THR A 611 11.56 -16.86 -1.15
C THR A 611 12.16 -17.98 -1.99
N ILE A 612 11.69 -19.20 -1.73
CA ILE A 612 11.92 -20.36 -2.57
C ILE A 612 10.58 -20.86 -3.06
N VAL A 613 10.50 -21.16 -4.35
CA VAL A 613 9.31 -21.69 -5.00
C VAL A 613 9.61 -23.06 -5.60
N GLU A 614 8.71 -24.02 -5.40
CA GLU A 614 8.68 -25.27 -6.14
C GLU A 614 7.64 -25.17 -7.25
N VAL A 615 8.04 -25.51 -8.48
CA VAL A 615 7.12 -25.66 -9.60
C VAL A 615 7.18 -27.08 -10.15
N SER A 616 6.06 -27.52 -10.72
CA SER A 616 6.00 -28.66 -11.62
C SER A 616 5.70 -28.17 -13.03
N VAL A 617 6.29 -28.80 -14.05
CA VAL A 617 6.05 -28.46 -15.45
C VAL A 617 5.60 -29.71 -16.21
N LYS A 618 4.41 -29.67 -16.80
CA LYS A 618 3.88 -30.78 -17.59
C LYS A 618 3.31 -30.25 -18.90
N SER A 619 3.77 -30.80 -20.02
CA SER A 619 3.35 -30.34 -21.36
C SER A 619 3.48 -28.82 -21.50
N GLU A 620 4.61 -28.29 -21.05
CA GLU A 620 4.95 -26.85 -21.02
C GLU A 620 4.08 -25.98 -20.10
N LYS A 621 3.09 -26.56 -19.41
CA LYS A 621 2.27 -25.87 -18.41
C LYS A 621 2.89 -25.93 -17.03
N VAL A 622 3.00 -24.77 -16.39
CA VAL A 622 3.61 -24.57 -15.08
C VAL A 622 2.53 -24.59 -14.00
N LYS A 623 2.78 -25.32 -12.92
CA LYS A 623 2.01 -25.25 -11.68
C LYS A 623 2.95 -24.90 -10.53
N VAL A 624 2.58 -23.88 -9.76
CA VAL A 624 3.28 -23.53 -8.52
C VAL A 624 2.78 -24.44 -7.42
N GLU A 625 3.65 -25.28 -6.87
CA GLU A 625 3.28 -26.31 -5.89
C GLU A 625 3.42 -25.80 -4.46
N ASN A 626 4.59 -25.24 -4.14
CA ASN A 626 4.94 -24.79 -2.81
C ASN A 626 5.68 -23.45 -2.87
N VAL A 627 5.43 -22.59 -1.88
CA VAL A 627 6.11 -21.32 -1.70
C VAL A 627 6.55 -21.21 -0.25
N TRP A 628 7.86 -21.07 -0.03
CA TRP A 628 8.44 -20.79 1.29
C TRP A 628 8.99 -19.38 1.31
N THR A 629 8.54 -18.56 2.26
CA THR A 629 8.99 -17.18 2.42
C THR A 629 9.39 -16.93 3.86
N THR A 630 10.61 -16.41 4.06
CA THR A 630 11.04 -15.87 5.35
C THR A 630 11.18 -14.36 5.25
N ILE A 631 10.65 -13.64 6.24
CA ILE A 631 10.87 -12.20 6.42
C ILE A 631 11.62 -11.91 7.71
N ASP A 632 12.55 -10.96 7.65
CA ASP A 632 13.04 -10.24 8.81
C ASP A 632 12.60 -8.78 8.71
N CYS A 633 11.64 -8.41 9.57
CA CYS A 633 11.11 -7.06 9.66
C CYS A 633 11.48 -6.34 10.97
N GLY A 634 12.46 -6.86 11.72
CA GLY A 634 12.76 -6.39 13.08
C GLY A 634 11.67 -6.83 14.06
N LEU A 635 11.24 -5.92 14.94
CA LEU A 635 10.10 -6.16 15.81
C LEU A 635 8.83 -6.45 15.00
N ALA A 636 8.28 -7.64 15.20
CA ALA A 636 7.06 -8.11 14.56
C ALA A 636 5.82 -7.71 15.38
N LEU A 637 5.15 -6.62 15.04
CA LEU A 637 4.08 -6.05 15.89
C LEU A 637 2.87 -7.00 16.08
N ASN A 638 2.30 -7.52 14.99
CA ASN A 638 1.29 -8.57 15.00
C ASN A 638 1.69 -9.67 14.00
N LYS A 639 1.99 -10.86 14.51
CA LYS A 639 2.47 -11.98 13.70
C LYS A 639 1.43 -12.50 12.72
N ASP A 640 0.14 -12.40 13.06
CA ASP A 640 -0.96 -12.82 12.16
C ASP A 640 -1.02 -11.94 10.91
N ASN A 641 -1.05 -10.62 11.12
CA ASN A 641 -1.07 -9.64 10.02
C ASN A 641 0.15 -9.76 9.11
N ILE A 642 1.33 -10.05 9.67
CA ILE A 642 2.55 -10.24 8.86
C ILE A 642 2.43 -11.49 7.98
N LYS A 643 1.92 -12.61 8.51
CA LYS A 643 1.66 -13.83 7.74
C LYS A 643 0.65 -13.57 6.63
N ASN A 644 -0.52 -13.01 6.97
CA ASN A 644 -1.57 -12.69 6.01
C ASN A 644 -1.06 -11.76 4.89
N GLN A 645 -0.20 -10.78 5.23
CA GLN A 645 0.41 -9.88 4.25
C GLN A 645 1.34 -10.60 3.28
N LEU A 646 2.10 -11.60 3.74
CA LEU A 646 3.00 -12.40 2.90
C LEU A 646 2.25 -13.44 2.07
N GLU A 647 1.21 -14.07 2.61
CA GLU A 647 0.29 -14.93 1.85
C GLU A 647 -0.36 -14.15 0.70
N GLY A 648 -0.89 -12.95 1.00
CA GLY A 648 -1.40 -12.05 -0.01
C GLY A 648 -0.32 -11.56 -0.99
N ALA A 649 0.95 -11.43 -0.55
CA ALA A 649 2.05 -11.07 -1.45
C ALA A 649 2.39 -12.22 -2.42
N THR A 650 2.28 -13.48 -1.98
CA THR A 650 2.42 -14.66 -2.83
C THR A 650 1.40 -14.66 -3.96
N ILE A 651 0.11 -14.57 -3.63
CA ILE A 651 -0.95 -14.59 -4.66
C ILE A 651 -0.86 -13.36 -5.58
N PHE A 652 -0.53 -12.19 -5.04
CA PHE A 652 -0.36 -10.98 -5.83
C PHE A 652 0.85 -11.06 -6.78
N GLY A 653 2.00 -11.54 -6.29
CA GLY A 653 3.20 -11.75 -7.10
C GLY A 653 3.02 -12.83 -8.16
N MET A 654 2.27 -13.90 -7.84
CA MET A 654 1.85 -14.90 -8.82
C MET A 654 0.94 -14.30 -9.89
N SER A 655 -0.02 -13.44 -9.52
CA SER A 655 -0.90 -12.80 -10.51
C SER A 655 -0.10 -11.98 -11.52
N ILE A 656 0.92 -11.24 -11.05
CA ILE A 656 1.86 -10.51 -11.90
C ILE A 656 2.65 -11.46 -12.81
N ALA A 657 3.28 -12.49 -12.22
CA ALA A 657 4.14 -13.39 -12.99
C ALA A 657 3.37 -14.20 -14.04
N LEU A 658 2.21 -14.73 -13.67
CA LEU A 658 1.44 -15.65 -14.51
C LEU A 658 0.60 -14.92 -15.56
N TYR A 659 -0.02 -13.79 -15.21
CA TYR A 659 -1.08 -13.17 -16.03
C TYR A 659 -0.97 -11.64 -16.21
N GLY A 660 -0.26 -10.94 -15.34
CA GLY A 660 -0.33 -9.48 -15.25
C GLY A 660 0.23 -8.78 -16.48
N LYS A 661 -0.64 -8.19 -17.31
CA LYS A 661 -0.28 -7.37 -18.46
C LYS A 661 -1.35 -6.35 -18.80
N ILE A 662 -0.95 -5.09 -18.87
CA ILE A 662 -1.65 -4.04 -19.59
C ILE A 662 -0.87 -3.73 -20.86
N SER A 663 -1.57 -3.75 -21.98
CA SER A 663 -1.08 -3.32 -23.28
C SER A 663 -1.95 -2.20 -23.83
N THR A 664 -1.38 -1.42 -24.74
CA THR A 664 -2.10 -0.43 -25.53
C THR A 664 -1.90 -0.67 -27.00
N LYS A 665 -2.96 -0.37 -27.75
CA LYS A 665 -2.99 -0.25 -29.19
C LYS A 665 -3.71 1.05 -29.55
N ASP A 666 -3.14 1.83 -30.46
CA ASP A 666 -3.69 3.14 -30.87
C ASP A 666 -4.06 4.02 -29.65
N GLY A 667 -3.14 4.06 -28.67
CA GLY A 667 -3.27 4.84 -27.45
C GLY A 667 -4.26 4.32 -26.42
N ALA A 668 -5.10 3.35 -26.76
CA ALA A 668 -6.14 2.79 -25.91
C ALA A 668 -5.68 1.50 -25.23
N VAL A 669 -6.08 1.31 -23.97
CA VAL A 669 -5.84 0.05 -23.24
C VAL A 669 -6.69 -1.07 -23.83
N GLU A 670 -6.06 -2.21 -24.11
CA GLU A 670 -6.72 -3.35 -24.75
C GLU A 670 -7.55 -4.18 -23.76
N GLN A 671 -7.07 -4.33 -22.52
CA GLN A 671 -7.75 -5.13 -21.48
C GLN A 671 -8.97 -4.40 -20.92
N ASN A 672 -9.96 -5.18 -20.47
CA ASN A 672 -11.28 -4.69 -20.05
C ASN A 672 -11.62 -5.09 -18.62
N ASN A 673 -11.51 -6.37 -18.25
CA ASN A 673 -12.02 -6.92 -16.99
C ASN A 673 -11.17 -8.14 -16.54
N PHE A 674 -11.59 -8.89 -15.54
CA PHE A 674 -10.87 -10.06 -15.03
C PHE A 674 -10.83 -11.26 -15.98
N PHE A 675 -11.53 -11.21 -17.12
CA PHE A 675 -11.47 -12.27 -18.14
C PHE A 675 -10.27 -12.11 -19.08
N ASP A 676 -9.81 -10.87 -19.31
CA ASP A 676 -8.66 -10.54 -20.18
C ASP A 676 -7.50 -9.86 -19.44
N TYR A 677 -7.73 -9.27 -18.26
CA TYR A 677 -6.74 -9.00 -17.21
C TYR A 677 -6.89 -10.02 -16.08
N GLN A 678 -6.39 -11.23 -16.32
CA GLN A 678 -6.58 -12.34 -15.39
C GLN A 678 -5.77 -12.18 -14.11
N MET A 679 -6.29 -12.75 -13.03
CA MET A 679 -5.63 -12.84 -11.72
C MET A 679 -5.56 -14.31 -11.31
N THR A 680 -4.59 -14.67 -10.47
CA THR A 680 -4.48 -16.03 -9.91
C THR A 680 -5.81 -16.44 -9.26
N ARG A 681 -6.33 -17.62 -9.63
CA ARG A 681 -7.58 -18.16 -9.07
C ARG A 681 -7.29 -19.13 -7.93
N MET A 682 -8.32 -19.47 -7.15
CA MET A 682 -8.20 -20.40 -6.01
C MET A 682 -7.61 -21.76 -6.43
N LYS A 683 -7.91 -22.25 -7.63
CA LYS A 683 -7.35 -23.51 -8.17
C LYS A 683 -5.83 -23.47 -8.39
N ASP A 684 -5.26 -22.27 -8.52
CA ASP A 684 -3.84 -22.05 -8.81
C ASP A 684 -3.07 -21.71 -7.51
N ALA A 685 -3.73 -21.67 -6.35
CA ALA A 685 -3.10 -21.32 -5.08
C ALA A 685 -2.15 -22.45 -4.62
N PRO A 686 -0.88 -22.14 -4.32
CA PRO A 686 0.09 -23.14 -3.87
C PRO A 686 -0.05 -23.39 -2.36
N LYS A 687 0.70 -24.36 -1.84
CA LYS A 687 0.95 -24.43 -0.40
C LYS A 687 1.90 -23.31 0.00
N ILE A 688 1.47 -22.45 0.92
CA ILE A 688 2.24 -21.27 1.35
C ILE A 688 2.78 -21.51 2.76
N HIS A 689 4.09 -21.31 2.93
CA HIS A 689 4.81 -21.50 4.18
C HIS A 689 5.54 -20.21 4.54
N ILE A 690 5.10 -19.55 5.62
CA ILE A 690 5.65 -18.27 6.06
C ILE A 690 6.40 -18.42 7.38
N GLU A 691 7.61 -17.89 7.44
CA GLU A 691 8.37 -17.69 8.67
C GLU A 691 8.69 -16.22 8.91
N ILE A 692 8.59 -15.81 10.17
CA ILE A 692 8.98 -14.48 10.63
C ILE A 692 10.21 -14.64 11.51
N MET A 693 11.30 -13.96 11.15
CA MET A 693 12.49 -13.87 12.01
C MET A 693 12.17 -12.99 13.20
N ASP A 694 12.10 -13.58 14.39
CA ASP A 694 11.70 -12.88 15.60
C ASP A 694 12.86 -12.02 16.16
N LYS A 695 12.96 -10.77 15.68
CA LYS A 695 14.00 -9.82 16.06
C LYS A 695 13.41 -8.68 16.90
N MET A 696 12.79 -9.02 18.04
CA MET A 696 12.00 -8.07 18.85
C MET A 696 12.77 -6.86 19.39
N HIS A 697 14.10 -6.93 19.49
CA HIS A 697 14.96 -5.80 19.91
C HIS A 697 15.40 -4.91 18.75
N GLU A 698 15.13 -5.31 17.50
CA GLU A 698 15.41 -4.48 16.33
C GLU A 698 14.21 -3.55 16.04
N PRO A 699 14.45 -2.31 15.57
CA PRO A 699 13.37 -1.43 15.15
C PRO A 699 12.44 -2.08 14.11
N PRO A 700 11.11 -1.89 14.20
CA PRO A 700 10.19 -2.45 13.21
C PRO A 700 10.37 -1.78 11.85
N THR A 701 10.18 -2.55 10.79
CA THR A 701 10.31 -2.10 9.39
C THR A 701 9.01 -2.36 8.61
N GLY A 702 9.03 -2.21 7.27
CA GLY A 702 7.81 -2.24 6.45
C GLY A 702 7.46 -3.63 5.92
N VAL A 703 6.22 -4.10 6.13
CA VAL A 703 5.79 -5.47 5.74
C VAL A 703 4.82 -5.50 4.54
N GLY A 704 4.23 -4.36 4.18
CA GLY A 704 3.16 -4.30 3.19
C GLY A 704 3.54 -4.85 1.81
N GLU A 705 4.80 -4.68 1.44
CA GLU A 705 5.32 -4.77 0.08
C GLU A 705 6.47 -5.78 -0.13
N PRO A 706 7.37 -6.07 0.84
CA PRO A 706 8.57 -6.87 0.57
C PRO A 706 8.40 -8.30 0.04
N GLY A 707 7.24 -8.92 0.23
CA GLY A 707 7.00 -10.29 -0.25
C GLY A 707 6.75 -10.40 -1.77
N VAL A 708 6.40 -9.30 -2.46
CA VAL A 708 6.04 -9.34 -3.89
C VAL A 708 7.27 -9.45 -4.82
N PRO A 709 8.34 -8.66 -4.65
CA PRO A 709 9.46 -8.60 -5.60
C PRO A 709 10.21 -9.91 -5.86
N VAL A 710 10.13 -10.86 -4.92
CA VAL A 710 10.83 -12.15 -4.98
C VAL A 710 10.04 -13.23 -5.72
N MET A 711 8.75 -13.02 -5.98
CA MET A 711 7.87 -14.08 -6.48
C MET A 711 8.16 -14.45 -7.94
N ALA A 712 8.09 -13.47 -8.85
CA ALA A 712 8.34 -13.68 -10.26
C ALA A 712 9.73 -14.30 -10.56
N PRO A 713 10.86 -13.79 -10.01
CA PRO A 713 12.16 -14.40 -10.26
C PRO A 713 12.27 -15.81 -9.66
N ALA A 714 11.74 -16.07 -8.47
CA ALA A 714 11.78 -17.41 -7.88
C ALA A 714 10.98 -18.43 -8.72
N ILE A 715 9.81 -18.06 -9.24
CA ILE A 715 9.02 -18.90 -10.17
C ILE A 715 9.82 -19.16 -11.46
N CYS A 716 10.39 -18.12 -12.08
CA CYS A 716 11.12 -18.25 -13.34
C CYS A 716 12.41 -19.08 -13.19
N ASN A 717 13.12 -18.93 -12.06
CA ASN A 717 14.29 -19.74 -11.73
C ASN A 717 13.89 -21.21 -11.48
N ALA A 718 12.75 -21.46 -10.85
CA ALA A 718 12.22 -22.80 -10.64
C ALA A 718 11.85 -23.49 -11.96
N ILE A 719 11.22 -22.75 -12.88
CA ILE A 719 10.92 -23.22 -14.25
C ILE A 719 12.20 -23.62 -14.98
N PHE A 720 13.24 -22.80 -14.89
CA PHE A 720 14.53 -23.16 -15.49
C PHE A 720 15.10 -24.43 -14.88
N ASN A 721 15.09 -24.57 -13.56
CA ASN A 721 15.60 -25.77 -12.90
C ASN A 721 14.76 -27.02 -13.22
N ALA A 722 13.48 -26.87 -13.57
CA ALA A 722 12.61 -27.95 -14.00
C ALA A 722 12.80 -28.34 -15.48
N THR A 723 13.20 -27.41 -16.35
CA THR A 723 13.06 -27.56 -17.82
C THR A 723 14.29 -27.19 -18.65
N GLY A 724 15.27 -26.51 -18.06
CA GLY A 724 16.38 -25.85 -18.76
C GLY A 724 15.98 -24.59 -19.54
N LYS A 725 14.70 -24.19 -19.58
CA LYS A 725 14.24 -23.00 -20.32
C LYS A 725 14.26 -21.75 -19.44
N ARG A 726 14.97 -20.70 -19.89
CA ARG A 726 15.00 -19.40 -19.21
C ARG A 726 13.79 -18.55 -19.60
N VAL A 727 13.08 -18.03 -18.60
CA VAL A 727 12.02 -17.04 -18.80
C VAL A 727 12.55 -15.66 -18.42
N ARG A 728 12.56 -14.74 -19.38
CA ARG A 728 13.06 -13.37 -19.20
C ARG A 728 12.00 -12.29 -19.43
N SER A 729 10.83 -12.67 -19.92
CA SER A 729 9.72 -11.75 -20.19
C SER A 729 8.47 -12.24 -19.47
N LEU A 730 7.79 -11.32 -18.79
CA LEU A 730 6.50 -11.57 -18.14
C LEU A 730 5.36 -11.01 -19.01
N PRO A 731 4.14 -11.56 -18.91
CA PRO A 731 3.71 -12.68 -18.04
C PRO A 731 3.89 -14.06 -18.70
N LEU A 732 3.78 -15.15 -17.91
CA LEU A 732 3.90 -16.52 -18.41
C LEU A 732 2.79 -16.95 -19.38
N VAL A 733 1.61 -16.34 -19.31
CA VAL A 733 0.49 -16.63 -20.22
C VAL A 733 0.83 -16.30 -21.67
N ASP A 734 1.62 -15.24 -21.91
CA ASP A 734 2.07 -14.85 -23.25
C ASP A 734 3.06 -15.88 -23.85
N LEU A 735 3.68 -16.69 -23.00
CA LEU A 735 4.58 -17.77 -23.38
C LEU A 735 3.87 -19.13 -23.51
N GLY A 736 2.55 -19.14 -23.36
CA GLY A 736 1.76 -20.38 -23.38
C GLY A 736 2.00 -21.30 -22.18
N MET A 737 2.62 -20.81 -21.10
CA MET A 737 3.04 -21.65 -19.97
C MET A 737 1.98 -21.80 -18.86
N VAL A 738 0.85 -21.10 -18.94
CA VAL A 738 -0.28 -21.23 -18.00
C VAL A 738 -1.61 -21.47 -18.71
#